data_AF-A0A2T4N6V7-F1
#
_entry.id   AF-A0A2T4N6V7-F1
#
_cell.length_a   1.000
_cell.length_b   1.000
_cell.length_c   1.000
_cell.angle_alpha   90.00
_cell.angle_beta   90.00
_cell.angle_gamma   90.00
#
_symmetry.space_group_name_H-M   'P 1'
#
loop_
_entity.id
_entity.type
_entity.pdbx_description
1 polymer ?
#
loop_
_entity_poly.entity_id
_entity_poly.type
_entity_poly.pdbx_seq_one_letter_code
_entity_poly.pdbx_strand_id
1 'polypeptide(L)'
;MTKWTLGYRYPIALTISLAPALTSMMVQAAPFEAPPATGILDSLCYDYVPKIEKPASDQDANAQPVEVDADRLEAKQGGTAVYEGDVKVRQGVRKFDSDYAQLDQKSRDVIAIGNIYYNDGQVTVTSDKTLKSNLDTKNSELEEGKYQVHGSPVRGFAKRVVMTNNNQNITMEGAQYTTCPPGQEVWTLKAGSIDIDQKEVFGEAWNASLWLYDYPVFYFPYINFPIKDERKTGLLYPGYKQSSSNGMDITQPFYWNIAPNYDATITSRFMDKRGLMEQVEFRYMPDPAHTGTLYFENLADDKQYSPSNPSLAGLSDGHRYLMNVRHGSALMDGSLRFGIDYTQVRDKDYNYFNDFSPQVGTQVDSQLQQSFTAGYYQPNWNLTSEVRRYQILSPYALLPHEMLPRIDYNYYQQGKWFDLAWNSELTKFGYDSGSAATLQAGERYTATRLHLAPTLTVPLVDAPGYYLTSQYKLMFTSYNQEVPDNLVSQDRSRFTDADSKQLTLKEGTITRTLPSFRLKGGVNFDRPLDWYDGKGTQTLEPEFQYLYIPYKNQDEIGIYDSTTTRQDYYSLFSDRRFAGLDRISDANRITVGLTSRVYDNVGDERLRLAVAQAFEMTPPKVRLYPSNPESTNARSLLSFEGDARITDEWFAHAGTQYDTSEGEFTAGNGAVEYRTGKLTTQVNYRYIKDGNLDYRYPTNTALAEDLSQAGLVMMAPIADQWQMYGGYYRDIKQDVNIDRKIGVKYDSCCWSINMSLEWHNQPDNVTLKPTSEKVIGLQFEMKGLGSVGTGGRSVTLDTELLPYVRPFNLKGQQ
;
A
#
# COMPACT_ATOMS: atom_id res chain seq x y z
N MET A 1 61.35 59.11 25.02
CA MET A 1 62.65 58.81 24.38
C MET A 1 62.40 58.27 22.97
N THR A 2 62.47 59.17 21.98
CA THR A 2 63.12 59.02 20.64
C THR A 2 62.87 57.74 19.82
N LYS A 3 62.39 57.73 18.56
CA LYS A 3 62.45 58.68 17.41
C LYS A 3 61.32 58.34 16.40
N TRP A 4 60.54 59.31 15.85
CA TRP A 4 60.61 59.96 14.51
C TRP A 4 60.61 58.99 13.28
N THR A 5 59.92 59.14 12.14
CA THR A 5 58.84 60.00 11.55
C THR A 5 58.47 59.42 10.15
N LEU A 6 57.21 59.64 9.71
CA LEU A 6 56.58 59.69 8.36
C LEU A 6 57.29 59.26 7.05
N GLY A 7 56.50 58.66 6.13
CA GLY A 7 56.62 58.87 4.67
C GLY A 7 56.04 57.75 3.77
N TYR A 8 54.97 58.04 3.01
CA TYR A 8 54.37 57.18 1.97
C TYR A 8 55.19 57.10 0.66
N ARG A 9 55.18 55.93 -0.03
CA ARG A 9 54.98 55.75 -1.50
C ARG A 9 54.88 54.26 -1.90
N TYR A 10 54.01 53.98 -2.88
CA TYR A 10 53.57 52.69 -3.44
C TYR A 10 54.67 51.83 -4.12
N PRO A 11 54.44 50.50 -4.25
CA PRO A 11 54.24 49.95 -5.60
C PRO A 11 53.10 48.91 -5.71
N ILE A 12 52.25 49.14 -6.72
CA ILE A 12 51.58 48.20 -7.64
C ILE A 12 51.38 46.76 -7.11
N ALA A 13 50.20 46.50 -6.54
CA ALA A 13 49.66 45.15 -6.38
C ALA A 13 48.94 44.75 -7.68
N LEU A 14 49.46 43.73 -8.36
CA LEU A 14 48.76 43.04 -9.44
C LEU A 14 47.70 42.13 -8.77
N THR A 15 46.51 42.68 -8.57
CA THR A 15 45.33 41.93 -8.16
C THR A 15 44.89 41.06 -9.33
N ILE A 16 45.27 39.78 -9.32
CA ILE A 16 44.58 38.75 -10.09
C ILE A 16 43.31 38.44 -9.30
N SER A 17 42.26 39.21 -9.58
CA SER A 17 40.91 38.92 -9.10
C SER A 17 40.36 37.72 -9.89
N LEU A 18 40.70 36.52 -9.46
CA LEU A 18 39.85 35.34 -9.68
C LEU A 18 38.70 35.45 -8.68
N ALA A 19 37.70 36.27 -9.03
CA ALA A 19 36.44 36.35 -8.32
C ALA A 19 35.39 35.62 -9.17
N PRO A 20 34.98 34.39 -8.81
CA PRO A 20 33.79 33.78 -9.34
C PRO A 20 32.62 34.39 -8.56
N ALA A 21 31.84 35.24 -9.19
CA ALA A 21 30.47 35.48 -8.74
C ALA A 21 29.65 34.23 -9.06
N LEU A 22 29.72 33.21 -8.20
CA LEU A 22 28.66 32.23 -8.06
C LEU A 22 27.67 32.79 -7.05
N THR A 23 26.57 33.34 -7.53
CA THR A 23 25.30 33.08 -6.86
C THR A 23 24.99 31.60 -7.12
N SER A 24 25.44 30.73 -6.24
CA SER A 24 24.78 29.44 -6.03
C SER A 24 23.41 29.76 -5.44
N MET A 25 22.38 29.77 -6.30
CA MET A 25 21.12 29.22 -5.81
C MET A 25 21.48 27.82 -5.34
N MET A 26 21.38 27.59 -4.03
CA MET A 26 21.37 26.26 -3.45
C MET A 26 20.25 25.48 -4.13
N VAL A 27 20.58 24.75 -5.20
CA VAL A 27 19.83 23.56 -5.57
C VAL A 27 20.53 22.45 -4.83
N GLN A 28 20.00 22.18 -3.64
CA GLN A 28 20.17 20.91 -2.99
C GLN A 28 19.53 19.90 -3.96
N ALA A 29 20.33 19.34 -4.89
CA ALA A 29 20.00 18.02 -5.40
C ALA A 29 19.91 17.17 -4.14
N ALA A 30 18.71 16.68 -3.82
CA ALA A 30 18.62 15.64 -2.83
C ALA A 30 19.61 14.55 -3.27
N PRO A 31 20.44 14.02 -2.36
CA PRO A 31 21.13 12.78 -2.70
C PRO A 31 20.05 11.85 -3.26
N PHE A 32 20.31 11.20 -4.40
CA PHE A 32 19.53 10.03 -4.80
C PHE A 32 19.34 9.22 -3.51
N GLU A 33 18.14 9.20 -2.96
CA GLU A 33 17.89 8.39 -1.78
C GLU A 33 18.17 6.97 -2.26
N ALA A 34 19.26 6.41 -1.74
CA ALA A 34 19.54 5.01 -1.94
C ALA A 34 18.26 4.28 -1.51
N PRO A 35 17.71 3.38 -2.35
CA PRO A 35 16.59 2.56 -1.92
C PRO A 35 16.95 1.94 -0.57
N PRO A 36 16.00 1.81 0.37
CA PRO A 36 16.28 1.30 1.71
C PRO A 36 17.08 0.00 1.59
N ALA A 37 18.28 0.03 2.16
CA ALA A 37 19.26 -1.04 2.11
C ALA A 37 18.59 -2.36 2.51
N THR A 38 18.37 -3.23 1.53
CA THR A 38 17.78 -4.56 1.71
C THR A 38 18.77 -5.67 1.37
N GLY A 39 20.07 -5.45 1.60
CA GLY A 39 21.03 -6.54 1.45
C GLY A 39 22.47 -6.24 1.88
N ILE A 40 23.14 -7.29 2.34
CA ILE A 40 24.59 -7.35 2.62
C ILE A 40 25.43 -6.98 1.37
N LEU A 41 24.83 -7.09 0.18
CA LEU A 41 25.45 -6.78 -1.12
C LEU A 41 25.85 -5.31 -1.29
N ASP A 42 25.13 -4.34 -0.74
CA ASP A 42 25.43 -2.92 -1.03
C ASP A 42 26.79 -2.48 -0.45
N SER A 43 27.18 -3.03 0.71
CA SER A 43 28.52 -2.79 1.27
C SER A 43 29.64 -3.49 0.49
N LEU A 44 29.36 -4.64 -0.14
CA LEU A 44 30.36 -5.39 -0.93
C LEU A 44 30.50 -4.86 -2.36
N CYS A 45 29.43 -4.28 -2.92
CA CYS A 45 29.37 -3.87 -4.31
C CYS A 45 29.97 -2.49 -4.58
N TYR A 46 29.98 -1.61 -3.58
CA TYR A 46 30.20 -0.17 -3.81
C TYR A 46 31.33 0.43 -2.99
N ASP A 47 32.26 -0.39 -2.48
CA ASP A 47 33.46 0.08 -1.79
C ASP A 47 34.33 1.02 -2.64
N TYR A 48 34.26 0.90 -3.98
CA TYR A 48 34.97 1.79 -4.91
C TYR A 48 34.28 3.15 -5.10
N VAL A 49 33.02 3.31 -4.66
CA VAL A 49 32.27 4.54 -4.87
C VAL A 49 32.81 5.62 -3.92
N PRO A 50 33.38 6.72 -4.44
CA PRO A 50 33.91 7.78 -3.59
C PRO A 50 32.79 8.41 -2.77
N LYS A 51 33.10 8.81 -1.53
CA LYS A 51 32.15 9.54 -0.68
C LYS A 51 32.07 11.00 -1.12
N ILE A 52 30.89 11.60 -0.97
CA ILE A 52 30.71 13.04 -1.20
C ILE A 52 31.61 13.83 -0.24
N GLU A 53 32.53 14.63 -0.77
CA GLU A 53 33.37 15.55 0.01
C GLU A 53 32.62 16.88 0.15
N LYS A 54 32.15 17.19 1.37
CA LYS A 54 31.52 18.47 1.65
C LYS A 54 32.57 19.52 2.01
N PRO A 55 32.44 20.78 1.54
CA PRO A 55 33.29 21.86 2.01
C PRO A 55 33.11 22.07 3.52
N ALA A 56 34.19 22.45 4.21
CA ALA A 56 34.14 22.82 5.62
C ALA A 56 33.36 24.15 5.78
N SER A 57 32.10 24.09 6.24
CA SER A 57 31.21 25.16 6.77
C SER A 57 31.27 26.57 6.11
N ASP A 58 30.13 27.02 5.56
CA ASP A 58 29.74 28.40 5.16
C ASP A 58 30.69 29.26 4.31
N GLN A 59 31.89 28.78 3.97
CA GLN A 59 32.77 29.48 3.04
C GLN A 59 32.44 29.11 1.60
N ASP A 60 32.18 30.14 0.80
CA ASP A 60 32.09 30.01 -0.65
C ASP A 60 33.40 29.41 -1.18
N ALA A 61 33.34 28.22 -1.79
CA ALA A 61 34.50 27.53 -2.36
C ALA A 61 35.25 28.41 -3.39
N ASN A 62 34.56 29.37 -3.99
CA ASN A 62 35.12 30.34 -4.93
C ASN A 62 35.89 31.47 -4.27
N ALA A 63 35.64 31.73 -2.99
CA ALA A 63 36.36 32.71 -2.18
C ALA A 63 37.67 32.15 -1.60
N GLN A 64 37.90 30.84 -1.74
CA GLN A 64 39.14 30.21 -1.29
C GLN A 64 40.27 30.46 -2.31
N PRO A 65 41.52 30.65 -1.81
CA PRO A 65 42.68 30.85 -2.66
C PRO A 65 42.90 29.64 -3.58
N VAL A 66 43.36 29.93 -4.79
CA VAL A 66 43.81 28.90 -5.75
C VAL A 66 45.31 28.69 -5.52
N GLU A 67 45.66 27.47 -5.12
CA GLU A 67 47.05 27.03 -4.97
C GLU A 67 47.45 26.23 -6.21
N VAL A 68 48.61 26.56 -6.79
CA VAL A 68 49.17 25.86 -7.94
C VAL A 68 50.57 25.41 -7.60
N ASP A 69 50.81 24.11 -7.68
CA ASP A 69 52.11 23.45 -7.47
C ASP A 69 52.52 22.73 -8.76
N ALA A 70 53.81 22.75 -9.09
CA ALA A 70 54.38 22.12 -10.28
C ALA A 70 55.91 22.04 -10.16
N ASP A 71 56.53 21.07 -10.84
CA ASP A 71 58.00 20.93 -10.86
C ASP A 71 58.68 22.14 -11.51
N ARG A 72 58.05 22.72 -12.54
CA ARG A 72 58.56 23.88 -13.25
C ARG A 72 57.44 24.86 -13.61
N LEU A 73 57.72 26.14 -13.34
CA LEU A 73 56.92 27.28 -13.78
C LEU A 73 57.74 28.19 -14.69
N GLU A 74 57.23 28.47 -15.90
CA GLU A 74 57.79 29.43 -16.85
C GLU A 74 56.76 30.50 -17.22
N ALA A 75 57.06 31.76 -16.90
CA ALA A 75 56.25 32.91 -17.32
C ALA A 75 56.88 33.60 -18.54
N LYS A 76 56.19 33.58 -19.68
CA LYS A 76 56.68 34.14 -20.94
C LYS A 76 56.27 35.61 -21.10
N GLN A 77 57.17 36.39 -21.69
CA GLN A 77 56.91 37.79 -22.06
C GLN A 77 55.78 37.82 -23.12
N GLY A 78 54.59 38.24 -22.72
CA GLY A 78 53.37 38.12 -23.55
C GLY A 78 52.11 37.78 -22.76
N GLY A 79 52.26 37.25 -21.54
CA GLY A 79 51.15 36.92 -20.64
C GLY A 79 50.86 35.43 -20.54
N THR A 80 51.71 34.54 -21.04
CA THR A 80 51.50 33.09 -20.95
C THR A 80 52.29 32.51 -19.78
N ALA A 81 51.62 31.76 -18.89
CA ALA A 81 52.25 30.98 -17.83
C ALA A 81 52.17 29.48 -18.17
N VAL A 82 53.28 28.77 -18.07
CA VAL A 82 53.40 27.34 -18.37
C VAL A 82 53.86 26.62 -17.10
N TYR A 83 53.10 25.60 -16.70
CA TYR A 83 53.38 24.70 -15.59
C TYR A 83 53.66 23.31 -16.18
N GLU A 84 54.81 22.73 -15.84
CA GLU A 84 55.24 21.41 -16.35
C GLU A 84 55.69 20.53 -15.19
N GLY A 85 55.28 19.26 -15.20
CA GLY A 85 55.64 18.24 -14.21
C GLY A 85 54.75 18.31 -12.97
N ASP A 86 53.98 17.23 -12.74
CA ASP A 86 53.08 17.02 -11.58
C ASP A 86 52.26 18.28 -11.20
N VAL A 87 51.60 18.88 -12.19
CA VAL A 87 50.84 20.12 -12.01
C VAL A 87 49.63 19.82 -11.14
N LYS A 88 49.54 20.47 -9.98
CA LYS A 88 48.45 20.32 -9.01
C LYS A 88 47.83 21.66 -8.70
N VAL A 89 46.55 21.80 -9.03
CA VAL A 89 45.73 22.97 -8.72
C VAL A 89 44.72 22.60 -7.64
N ARG A 90 44.67 23.38 -6.56
CA ARG A 90 43.79 23.13 -5.40
C ARG A 90 42.98 24.38 -5.09
N GLN A 91 41.68 24.19 -4.84
CA GLN A 91 40.79 25.26 -4.39
C GLN A 91 39.67 24.67 -3.50
N GLY A 92 39.83 24.76 -2.19
CA GLY A 92 38.93 24.12 -1.23
C GLY A 92 38.84 22.61 -1.45
N VAL A 93 37.63 22.10 -1.75
CA VAL A 93 37.40 20.68 -2.09
C VAL A 93 37.78 20.34 -3.54
N ARG A 94 37.98 21.33 -4.41
CA ARG A 94 38.32 21.11 -5.82
C ARG A 94 39.78 20.78 -6.00
N LYS A 95 40.06 19.71 -6.73
CA LYS A 95 41.39 19.20 -7.06
C LYS A 95 41.47 19.04 -8.58
N PHE A 96 42.52 19.56 -9.18
CA PHE A 96 42.82 19.39 -10.59
C PHE A 96 44.30 19.04 -10.76
N ASP A 97 44.60 17.93 -11.42
CA ASP A 97 45.97 17.46 -11.69
C ASP A 97 46.19 17.29 -13.19
N SER A 98 47.41 17.52 -13.68
CA SER A 98 47.84 17.19 -15.05
C SER A 98 49.37 17.14 -15.19
N ASP A 99 49.88 16.59 -16.29
CA ASP A 99 51.34 16.60 -16.57
C ASP A 99 51.82 17.98 -17.04
N TYR A 100 50.96 18.70 -17.77
CA TYR A 100 51.22 20.01 -18.34
C TYR A 100 49.98 20.89 -18.19
N ALA A 101 50.17 22.17 -17.86
CA ALA A 101 49.13 23.18 -17.91
C ALA A 101 49.68 24.52 -18.42
N GLN A 102 48.98 25.13 -19.37
CA GLN A 102 49.32 26.44 -19.91
C GLN A 102 48.13 27.38 -19.71
N LEU A 103 48.39 28.58 -19.18
CA LEU A 103 47.43 29.66 -19.02
C LEU A 103 47.86 30.88 -19.85
N ASP A 104 47.04 31.31 -20.79
CA ASP A 104 47.14 32.64 -21.41
C ASP A 104 46.39 33.66 -20.54
N GLN A 105 47.11 34.59 -19.92
CA GLN A 105 46.51 35.57 -19.00
C GLN A 105 45.66 36.63 -19.72
N LYS A 106 45.82 36.83 -21.03
CA LYS A 106 45.05 37.83 -21.80
C LYS A 106 43.73 37.26 -22.29
N SER A 107 43.77 36.10 -22.96
CA SER A 107 42.55 35.44 -23.43
C SER A 107 41.86 34.63 -22.35
N ARG A 108 42.60 34.33 -21.26
CA ARG A 108 42.15 33.53 -20.12
C ARG A 108 41.94 32.06 -20.49
N ASP A 109 42.57 31.61 -21.57
CA ASP A 109 42.55 30.22 -22.03
C ASP A 109 43.54 29.36 -21.24
N VAL A 110 43.09 28.16 -20.87
CA VAL A 110 43.82 27.12 -20.18
C VAL A 110 43.86 25.89 -21.08
N ILE A 111 45.04 25.32 -21.26
CA ILE A 111 45.24 24.03 -21.92
C ILE A 111 45.96 23.13 -20.94
N ALA A 112 45.36 21.99 -20.60
CA ALA A 112 46.00 20.95 -19.81
C ALA A 112 46.11 19.66 -20.62
N ILE A 113 47.23 18.96 -20.48
CA ILE A 113 47.55 17.77 -21.28
C ILE A 113 48.11 16.69 -20.37
N GLY A 114 47.62 15.46 -20.54
CA GLY A 114 48.15 14.27 -19.89
C GLY A 114 47.71 14.12 -18.43
N ASN A 115 47.36 12.90 -18.03
CA ASN A 115 46.98 12.51 -16.66
C ASN A 115 46.03 13.51 -15.97
N ILE A 116 45.03 14.01 -16.70
CA ILE A 116 44.05 14.95 -16.18
C ILE A 116 43.20 14.24 -15.14
N TYR A 117 43.21 14.76 -13.90
CA TYR A 117 42.34 14.34 -12.82
C TYR A 117 41.60 15.56 -12.29
N TYR A 118 40.27 15.56 -12.35
CA TYR A 118 39.42 16.59 -11.77
C TYR A 118 38.50 15.98 -10.72
N ASN A 119 38.37 16.65 -9.58
CA ASN A 119 37.47 16.27 -8.51
C ASN A 119 36.92 17.53 -7.84
N ASP A 120 35.60 17.60 -7.62
CA ASP A 120 34.94 18.73 -6.93
C ASP A 120 34.17 18.34 -5.67
N GLY A 121 34.37 17.13 -5.19
CA GLY A 121 33.68 16.54 -4.05
C GLY A 121 32.32 15.92 -4.38
N GLN A 122 31.83 16.03 -5.62
CA GLN A 122 30.61 15.34 -6.09
C GLN A 122 30.88 14.44 -7.30
N VAL A 123 31.83 14.77 -8.16
CA VAL A 123 32.21 13.95 -9.30
C VAL A 123 33.74 13.90 -9.43
N THR A 124 34.25 12.74 -9.84
CA THR A 124 35.63 12.61 -10.32
C THR A 124 35.61 12.40 -11.83
N VAL A 125 36.44 13.15 -12.54
CA VAL A 125 36.62 13.05 -13.99
C VAL A 125 38.11 12.84 -14.29
N THR A 126 38.43 11.87 -15.15
CA THR A 126 39.81 11.59 -15.55
C THR A 126 39.96 11.51 -17.06
N SER A 127 41.09 11.94 -17.62
CA SER A 127 41.43 11.81 -19.04
C SER A 127 42.95 11.79 -19.26
N ASP A 128 43.41 10.99 -20.22
CA ASP A 128 44.82 10.95 -20.64
C ASP A 128 45.11 11.89 -21.84
N LYS A 129 44.14 12.72 -22.24
CA LYS A 129 44.18 13.54 -23.44
C LYS A 129 44.32 15.02 -23.09
N THR A 130 43.51 15.86 -23.73
CA THR A 130 43.58 17.32 -23.64
C THR A 130 42.31 17.86 -22.99
N LEU A 131 42.48 18.80 -22.06
CA LEU A 131 41.44 19.71 -21.60
C LEU A 131 41.76 21.11 -22.13
N LYS A 132 40.79 21.73 -22.79
CA LYS A 132 40.82 23.17 -23.12
C LYS A 132 39.73 23.84 -22.30
N SER A 133 40.04 24.94 -21.64
CA SER A 133 39.05 25.69 -20.87
C SER A 133 39.32 27.18 -20.97
N ASN A 134 38.30 28.02 -20.94
CA ASN A 134 38.48 29.47 -20.84
C ASN A 134 37.95 29.93 -19.48
N LEU A 135 38.79 30.51 -18.62
CA LEU A 135 38.43 30.79 -17.23
C LEU A 135 37.35 31.88 -17.07
N ASP A 136 37.14 32.72 -18.08
CA ASP A 136 36.15 33.81 -18.02
C ASP A 136 34.77 33.34 -18.51
N THR A 137 34.73 32.68 -19.68
CA THR A 137 33.48 32.10 -20.23
C THR A 137 33.10 30.77 -19.57
N LYS A 138 34.07 30.12 -18.93
CA LYS A 138 34.08 28.75 -18.41
C LYS A 138 33.78 27.67 -19.45
N ASN A 139 33.81 28.01 -20.73
CA ASN A 139 33.67 27.02 -21.78
C ASN A 139 34.84 26.04 -21.68
N SER A 140 34.53 24.75 -21.62
CA SER A 140 35.53 23.69 -21.42
C SER A 140 35.28 22.54 -22.39
N GLU A 141 36.34 21.95 -22.91
CA GLU A 141 36.32 20.82 -23.81
C GLU A 141 37.32 19.79 -23.32
N LEU A 142 36.83 18.59 -23.01
CA LEU A 142 37.62 17.46 -22.54
C LEU A 142 37.52 16.30 -23.53
N GLU A 143 38.66 15.79 -23.98
CA GLU A 143 38.75 14.59 -24.81
C GLU A 143 38.82 13.33 -23.94
N GLU A 144 38.11 12.26 -24.33
CA GLU A 144 38.14 10.93 -23.68
C GLU A 144 37.98 10.95 -22.14
N GLY A 145 36.94 11.64 -21.65
CA GLY A 145 36.65 11.75 -20.22
C GLY A 145 35.97 10.50 -19.65
N LYS A 146 36.50 9.96 -18.56
CA LYS A 146 35.83 8.97 -17.69
C LYS A 146 35.30 9.68 -16.46
N TYR A 147 34.07 9.40 -16.03
CA TYR A 147 33.47 10.05 -14.86
C TYR A 147 32.93 9.03 -13.85
N GLN A 148 33.01 9.37 -12.56
CA GLN A 148 32.45 8.63 -11.43
C GLN A 148 31.74 9.62 -10.49
N VAL A 149 30.45 9.39 -10.24
CA VAL A 149 29.68 10.20 -9.29
C VAL A 149 30.00 9.73 -7.87
N HIS A 150 30.06 10.66 -6.93
CA HIS A 150 30.32 10.38 -5.52
C HIS A 150 29.01 10.09 -4.79
N GLY A 151 29.04 9.14 -3.86
CA GLY A 151 27.84 8.69 -3.14
C GLY A 151 26.83 7.92 -4.00
N SER A 152 27.13 7.70 -5.29
CA SER A 152 26.29 6.96 -6.24
C SER A 152 27.17 6.05 -7.10
N PRO A 153 26.72 4.81 -7.42
CA PRO A 153 27.50 3.89 -8.25
C PRO A 153 27.59 4.29 -9.72
N VAL A 154 26.92 5.37 -10.11
CA VAL A 154 26.90 5.92 -11.47
C VAL A 154 28.30 6.27 -11.95
N ARG A 155 28.66 5.73 -13.11
CA ARG A 155 29.89 6.05 -13.83
C ARG A 155 29.71 5.92 -15.33
N GLY A 156 30.71 6.42 -16.06
CA GLY A 156 30.70 6.31 -17.50
C GLY A 156 31.92 6.87 -18.18
N PHE A 157 31.79 7.02 -19.49
CA PHE A 157 32.84 7.50 -20.40
C PHE A 157 32.20 8.35 -21.49
N ALA A 158 32.89 9.37 -21.98
CA ALA A 158 32.51 10.11 -23.16
C ALA A 158 33.75 10.36 -24.03
N LYS A 159 33.61 10.21 -25.35
CA LYS A 159 34.72 10.49 -26.28
C LYS A 159 35.08 11.97 -26.28
N ARG A 160 34.09 12.83 -26.06
CA ARG A 160 34.26 14.27 -25.99
C ARG A 160 33.19 14.87 -25.09
N VAL A 161 33.59 15.72 -24.16
CA VAL A 161 32.70 16.48 -23.28
C VAL A 161 32.90 17.95 -23.56
N VAL A 162 31.84 18.64 -23.94
CA VAL A 162 31.85 20.08 -24.22
C VAL A 162 30.91 20.76 -23.23
N MET A 163 31.46 21.66 -22.44
CA MET A 163 30.73 22.51 -21.51
C MET A 163 30.73 23.93 -22.07
N THR A 164 29.54 24.53 -22.22
CA THR A 164 29.39 25.89 -22.74
C THR A 164 28.47 26.73 -21.84
N ASN A 165 28.44 28.04 -22.09
CA ASN A 165 27.59 28.98 -21.38
C ASN A 165 27.82 28.92 -19.86
N ASN A 166 29.07 29.08 -19.42
CA ASN A 166 29.42 29.05 -18.00
C ASN A 166 29.05 27.70 -17.33
N ASN A 167 29.34 26.58 -18.01
CA ASN A 167 29.00 25.19 -17.65
C ASN A 167 27.51 24.87 -17.54
N GLN A 168 26.62 25.73 -18.07
CA GLN A 168 25.18 25.47 -18.09
C GLN A 168 24.82 24.33 -19.04
N ASN A 169 25.46 24.28 -20.20
CA ASN A 169 25.18 23.29 -21.23
C ASN A 169 26.33 22.30 -21.30
N ILE A 170 26.06 21.03 -21.08
CA ILE A 170 27.04 19.94 -21.13
C ILE A 170 26.61 18.97 -22.23
N THR A 171 27.43 18.85 -23.27
CA THR A 171 27.25 17.88 -24.35
C THR A 171 28.32 16.81 -24.24
N MET A 172 27.91 15.54 -24.18
CA MET A 172 28.79 14.37 -24.14
C MET A 172 28.60 13.53 -25.41
N GLU A 173 29.58 13.54 -26.30
CA GLU A 173 29.57 12.77 -27.54
C GLU A 173 30.14 11.37 -27.32
N GLY A 174 29.49 10.34 -27.88
CA GLY A 174 29.87 8.94 -27.71
C GLY A 174 29.88 8.50 -26.25
N ALA A 175 28.85 8.92 -25.50
CA ALA A 175 28.75 8.73 -24.07
C ALA A 175 28.32 7.31 -23.69
N GLN A 176 28.76 6.87 -22.51
CA GLN A 176 28.43 5.61 -21.88
C GLN A 176 27.97 5.87 -20.44
N TYR A 177 27.02 5.08 -19.98
CA TYR A 177 26.47 5.14 -18.63
C TYR A 177 26.24 3.73 -18.09
N THR A 178 26.68 3.48 -16.85
CA THR A 178 26.43 2.22 -16.13
C THR A 178 26.49 2.44 -14.61
N THR A 179 25.81 1.59 -13.85
CA THR A 179 25.98 1.46 -12.39
C THR A 179 26.74 0.19 -12.00
N CYS A 180 27.21 -0.59 -12.99
CA CYS A 180 27.97 -1.80 -12.73
C CYS A 180 29.37 -1.48 -12.19
N PRO A 181 29.90 -2.31 -11.26
CA PRO A 181 31.28 -2.18 -10.82
C PRO A 181 32.28 -2.23 -11.99
N PRO A 182 33.42 -1.53 -11.89
CA PRO A 182 34.47 -1.59 -12.91
C PRO A 182 34.92 -3.03 -13.21
N GLY A 183 34.94 -3.40 -14.49
CA GLY A 183 35.34 -4.74 -14.96
C GLY A 183 34.26 -5.82 -14.83
N GLN A 184 33.04 -5.46 -14.42
CA GLN A 184 31.88 -6.36 -14.30
C GLN A 184 30.65 -5.78 -15.02
N GLU A 185 30.85 -5.10 -16.14
CA GLU A 185 29.81 -4.43 -16.92
C GLU A 185 28.87 -5.43 -17.61
N VAL A 186 27.80 -5.83 -16.90
CA VAL A 186 26.73 -6.65 -17.50
C VAL A 186 25.86 -5.82 -18.41
N TRP A 187 25.61 -4.56 -18.07
CA TRP A 187 24.84 -3.64 -18.92
C TRP A 187 25.53 -2.28 -19.03
N THR A 188 25.40 -1.65 -20.19
CA THR A 188 25.86 -0.28 -20.44
C THR A 188 24.93 0.39 -21.44
N LEU A 189 24.53 1.63 -21.13
CA LEU A 189 23.80 2.47 -22.06
C LEU A 189 24.81 3.29 -22.86
N LYS A 190 24.85 3.14 -24.19
CA LYS A 190 25.75 3.87 -25.09
C LYS A 190 24.94 4.84 -25.95
N ALA A 191 25.22 6.13 -25.88
CA ALA A 191 24.53 7.18 -26.62
C ALA A 191 25.45 7.90 -27.60
N GLY A 192 24.89 8.34 -28.73
CA GLY A 192 25.61 9.14 -29.71
C GLY A 192 25.93 10.54 -29.18
N SER A 193 24.93 11.17 -28.54
CA SER A 193 25.05 12.44 -27.82
C SER A 193 24.22 12.38 -26.54
N ILE A 194 24.73 12.97 -25.46
CA ILE A 194 23.95 13.31 -24.27
C ILE A 194 24.07 14.81 -24.05
N ASP A 195 22.94 15.51 -24.02
CA ASP A 195 22.85 16.94 -23.89
C ASP A 195 22.13 17.29 -22.58
N ILE A 196 22.81 18.03 -21.71
CA ILE A 196 22.32 18.43 -20.39
C ILE A 196 22.34 19.95 -20.31
N ASP A 197 21.16 20.56 -20.19
CA ASP A 197 21.03 21.96 -19.80
C ASP A 197 20.64 22.02 -18.31
N GLN A 198 21.51 22.59 -17.47
CA GLN A 198 21.29 22.68 -16.03
C GLN A 198 20.10 23.59 -15.65
N LYS A 199 19.58 24.42 -16.56
CA LYS A 199 18.33 25.17 -16.34
C LYS A 199 17.11 24.27 -16.49
N GLU A 200 17.18 23.34 -17.43
CA GLU A 200 16.15 22.34 -17.63
C GLU A 200 16.11 21.35 -16.47
N VAL A 201 15.07 20.54 -16.46
CA VAL A 201 14.85 19.48 -15.47
C VAL A 201 15.31 18.13 -16.00
N PHE A 202 15.52 18.02 -17.32
CA PHE A 202 15.83 16.77 -17.99
C PHE A 202 17.07 16.91 -18.86
N GLY A 203 17.92 15.89 -18.82
CA GLY A 203 18.93 15.65 -19.85
C GLY A 203 18.34 14.85 -21.00
N GLU A 204 18.91 15.00 -22.18
CA GLU A 204 18.51 14.32 -23.41
C GLU A 204 19.64 13.41 -23.89
N ALA A 205 19.29 12.24 -24.41
CA ALA A 205 20.23 11.29 -24.98
C ALA A 205 19.71 10.81 -26.34
N TRP A 206 20.53 10.97 -27.37
CA TRP A 206 20.19 10.70 -28.77
C TRP A 206 20.94 9.47 -29.28
N ASN A 207 20.24 8.65 -30.08
CA ASN A 207 20.76 7.41 -30.66
C ASN A 207 21.34 6.48 -29.56
N ALA A 208 20.63 6.35 -28.45
CA ALA A 208 21.05 5.51 -27.35
C ALA A 208 20.78 4.03 -27.64
N SER A 209 21.62 3.17 -27.12
CA SER A 209 21.49 1.72 -27.24
C SER A 209 21.82 1.08 -25.90
N LEU A 210 20.97 0.19 -25.44
CA LEU A 210 21.23 -0.65 -24.28
C LEU A 210 22.04 -1.85 -24.75
N TRP A 211 23.21 -2.03 -24.16
CA TRP A 211 24.10 -3.16 -24.41
C TRP A 211 24.06 -4.08 -23.20
N LEU A 212 23.87 -5.37 -23.44
CA LEU A 212 24.16 -6.41 -22.46
C LEU A 212 25.47 -7.07 -22.88
N TYR A 213 26.51 -6.92 -22.05
CA TYR A 213 27.89 -7.19 -22.44
C TYR A 213 28.22 -6.48 -23.79
N ASP A 214 28.63 -7.25 -24.80
CA ASP A 214 28.99 -6.75 -26.13
C ASP A 214 27.83 -6.81 -27.14
N TYR A 215 26.60 -7.11 -26.71
CA TYR A 215 25.45 -7.24 -27.60
C TYR A 215 24.45 -6.09 -27.39
N PRO A 216 24.13 -5.30 -28.43
CA PRO A 216 23.06 -4.31 -28.36
C PRO A 216 21.70 -5.02 -28.35
N VAL A 217 20.91 -4.82 -27.30
CA VAL A 217 19.60 -5.48 -27.12
C VAL A 217 18.41 -4.56 -27.41
N PHE A 218 18.58 -3.26 -27.22
CA PHE A 218 17.51 -2.29 -27.49
C PHE A 218 18.09 -0.95 -27.97
N TYR A 219 17.40 -0.33 -28.92
CA TYR A 219 17.77 0.97 -29.48
C TYR A 219 16.69 2.01 -29.17
N PHE A 220 17.14 3.16 -28.67
CA PHE A 220 16.33 4.33 -28.40
C PHE A 220 16.79 5.47 -29.30
N PRO A 221 15.96 5.93 -30.26
CA PRO A 221 16.34 7.08 -31.09
C PRO A 221 16.50 8.35 -30.23
N TYR A 222 15.70 8.46 -29.17
CA TYR A 222 15.73 9.53 -28.18
C TYR A 222 15.23 8.99 -26.84
N ILE A 223 15.95 9.31 -25.78
CA ILE A 223 15.57 9.10 -24.38
C ILE A 223 15.90 10.36 -23.60
N ASN A 224 15.11 10.67 -22.58
CA ASN A 224 15.42 11.74 -21.65
C ASN A 224 15.40 11.20 -20.23
N PHE A 225 16.11 11.88 -19.33
CA PHE A 225 16.27 11.44 -17.95
C PHE A 225 16.25 12.65 -17.02
N PRO A 226 15.67 12.53 -15.81
CA PRO A 226 15.64 13.62 -14.85
C PRO A 226 17.06 13.97 -14.39
N ILE A 227 17.37 15.26 -14.41
CA ILE A 227 18.55 15.85 -13.75
C ILE A 227 18.15 16.62 -12.48
N LYS A 228 16.84 16.84 -12.26
CA LYS A 228 16.23 17.38 -11.04
C LYS A 228 15.02 16.53 -10.66
N ASP A 229 14.58 16.65 -9.40
CA ASP A 229 13.43 15.92 -8.85
C ASP A 229 12.08 16.51 -9.33
N GLU A 230 11.82 16.47 -10.64
CA GLU A 230 10.48 16.76 -11.17
C GLU A 230 9.95 15.65 -12.07
N ARG A 231 8.62 15.56 -12.14
CA ARG A 231 7.90 14.54 -12.90
C ARG A 231 7.88 14.90 -14.38
N LYS A 232 7.98 13.90 -15.28
CA LYS A 232 7.89 14.12 -16.74
C LYS A 232 6.88 13.24 -17.41
N THR A 233 6.22 13.76 -18.44
CA THR A 233 5.52 12.98 -19.45
C THR A 233 6.48 12.07 -20.24
N GLY A 234 6.14 10.80 -20.40
CA GLY A 234 6.95 9.83 -21.14
C GLY A 234 6.41 8.40 -21.07
N LEU A 235 6.99 7.51 -21.86
CA LEU A 235 6.72 6.07 -21.76
C LEU A 235 7.33 5.52 -20.48
N LEU A 236 6.55 4.75 -19.74
CA LEU A 236 7.04 3.93 -18.64
C LEU A 236 7.50 2.57 -19.18
N TYR A 237 8.18 1.80 -18.33
CA TYR A 237 8.64 0.48 -18.69
C TYR A 237 7.48 -0.44 -19.08
N PRO A 238 7.60 -1.19 -20.19
CA PRO A 238 6.59 -2.15 -20.56
C PRO A 238 6.60 -3.31 -19.58
N GLY A 239 5.44 -3.96 -19.44
CA GLY A 239 5.31 -5.19 -18.68
C GLY A 239 5.00 -6.39 -19.57
N TYR A 240 5.43 -7.57 -19.15
CA TYR A 240 5.11 -8.86 -19.78
C TYR A 240 4.68 -9.93 -18.74
N LYS A 241 3.45 -10.44 -18.88
CA LYS A 241 2.90 -11.57 -18.09
C LYS A 241 2.47 -12.69 -19.05
N GLN A 242 2.67 -13.94 -18.65
CA GLN A 242 2.12 -15.10 -19.36
C GLN A 242 1.14 -15.83 -18.44
N SER A 243 -0.09 -16.03 -18.90
CA SER A 243 -1.14 -16.74 -18.15
C SER A 243 -1.86 -17.79 -18.98
N SER A 244 -2.51 -18.75 -18.32
CA SER A 244 -3.38 -19.71 -19.01
C SER A 244 -4.67 -19.07 -19.54
N SER A 245 -5.22 -18.09 -18.80
CA SER A 245 -6.44 -17.34 -19.11
C SER A 245 -6.20 -16.32 -20.21
N ASN A 246 -5.28 -15.38 -20.03
CA ASN A 246 -5.09 -14.22 -20.92
C ASN A 246 -4.00 -14.46 -21.98
N GLY A 247 -3.20 -15.51 -21.81
CA GLY A 247 -2.09 -15.85 -22.69
C GLY A 247 -0.93 -14.87 -22.52
N MET A 248 -0.35 -14.41 -23.63
CA MET A 248 0.68 -13.39 -23.65
C MET A 248 0.05 -12.02 -23.40
N ASP A 249 0.41 -11.39 -22.28
CA ASP A 249 -0.11 -10.12 -21.78
C ASP A 249 1.01 -9.08 -21.75
N ILE A 250 0.96 -8.09 -22.64
CA ILE A 250 1.95 -7.02 -22.79
C ILE A 250 1.30 -5.68 -22.46
N THR A 251 1.92 -4.91 -21.57
CA THR A 251 1.46 -3.57 -21.20
C THR A 251 2.47 -2.52 -21.63
N GLN A 252 2.00 -1.40 -22.18
CA GLN A 252 2.82 -0.23 -22.46
C GLN A 252 2.18 1.01 -21.81
N PRO A 253 2.67 1.44 -20.64
CA PRO A 253 2.16 2.62 -19.98
C PRO A 253 2.80 3.89 -20.57
N PHE A 254 2.01 4.93 -20.75
CA PHE A 254 2.41 6.28 -21.07
C PHE A 254 1.95 7.20 -19.94
N TYR A 255 2.91 7.75 -19.20
CA TYR A 255 2.65 8.70 -18.14
C TYR A 255 2.63 10.11 -18.71
N TRP A 256 1.64 10.90 -18.31
CA TRP A 256 1.40 12.27 -18.74
C TRP A 256 1.36 13.18 -17.51
N ASN A 257 2.45 13.91 -17.30
CA ASN A 257 2.50 14.98 -16.32
C ASN A 257 1.81 16.22 -16.89
N ILE A 258 0.54 16.45 -16.55
CA ILE A 258 -0.28 17.53 -17.09
C ILE A 258 0.07 18.85 -16.39
N ALA A 259 0.19 18.81 -15.07
CA ALA A 259 0.57 19.92 -14.21
C ALA A 259 1.10 19.39 -12.87
N PRO A 260 1.74 20.21 -12.00
CA PRO A 260 2.28 19.73 -10.71
C PRO A 260 1.28 19.00 -9.80
N ASN A 261 -0.01 19.30 -9.97
CA ASN A 261 -1.15 18.78 -9.22
C ASN A 261 -2.09 17.87 -10.04
N TYR A 262 -1.75 17.54 -11.28
CA TYR A 262 -2.56 16.68 -12.16
C TYR A 262 -1.68 15.79 -13.03
N ASP A 263 -1.94 14.49 -13.02
CA ASP A 263 -1.28 13.54 -13.90
C ASP A 263 -2.24 12.48 -14.44
N ALA A 264 -1.83 11.83 -15.53
CA ALA A 264 -2.54 10.69 -16.08
C ALA A 264 -1.57 9.58 -16.50
N THR A 265 -2.01 8.33 -16.47
CA THR A 265 -1.30 7.19 -17.05
C THR A 265 -2.24 6.47 -17.99
N ILE A 266 -1.89 6.41 -19.27
CA ILE A 266 -2.64 5.69 -20.30
C ILE A 266 -1.86 4.43 -20.62
N THR A 267 -2.46 3.26 -20.42
CA THR A 267 -1.80 1.97 -20.62
C THR A 267 -2.54 1.16 -21.67
N SER A 268 -1.85 0.90 -22.78
CA SER A 268 -2.32 -0.05 -23.79
C SER A 268 -1.87 -1.46 -23.37
N ARG A 269 -2.83 -2.34 -23.13
CA ARG A 269 -2.64 -3.72 -22.66
C ARG A 269 -3.12 -4.70 -23.71
N PHE A 270 -2.19 -5.42 -24.33
CA PHE A 270 -2.49 -6.44 -25.33
C PHE A 270 -2.44 -7.83 -24.69
N MET A 271 -3.56 -8.56 -24.79
CA MET A 271 -3.68 -9.96 -24.38
C MET A 271 -3.99 -10.81 -25.61
N ASP A 272 -3.10 -11.72 -26.01
CA ASP A 272 -3.25 -12.48 -27.27
C ASP A 272 -4.55 -13.31 -27.33
N LYS A 273 -4.98 -13.89 -26.20
CA LYS A 273 -6.23 -14.68 -26.09
C LYS A 273 -7.50 -13.85 -25.91
N ARG A 274 -7.41 -12.55 -25.58
CA ARG A 274 -8.59 -11.70 -25.31
C ARG A 274 -8.69 -10.51 -26.25
N GLY A 275 -7.66 -9.68 -26.38
CA GLY A 275 -7.71 -8.48 -27.21
C GLY A 275 -6.89 -7.34 -26.64
N LEU A 276 -7.14 -6.14 -27.16
CA LEU A 276 -6.53 -4.90 -26.70
C LEU A 276 -7.45 -4.24 -25.67
N MET A 277 -6.93 -4.02 -24.48
CA MET A 277 -7.57 -3.26 -23.41
C MET A 277 -6.83 -1.93 -23.23
N GLU A 278 -7.59 -0.83 -23.17
CA GLU A 278 -7.04 0.49 -22.83
C GLU A 278 -7.37 0.82 -21.38
N GLN A 279 -6.37 1.23 -20.62
CA GLN A 279 -6.51 1.62 -19.21
C GLN A 279 -6.12 3.09 -19.07
N VAL A 280 -6.88 3.85 -18.29
CA VAL A 280 -6.62 5.27 -18.01
C VAL A 280 -6.71 5.49 -16.51
N GLU A 281 -5.60 5.88 -15.90
CA GLU A 281 -5.55 6.43 -14.55
C GLU A 281 -5.40 7.95 -14.64
N PHE A 282 -6.20 8.72 -13.92
CA PHE A 282 -6.05 10.16 -13.79
C PHE A 282 -6.05 10.53 -12.32
N ARG A 283 -4.99 11.16 -11.84
CA ARG A 283 -4.85 11.57 -10.44
C ARG A 283 -4.79 13.07 -10.35
N TYR A 284 -5.41 13.61 -9.31
CA TYR A 284 -5.45 15.04 -9.08
C TYR A 284 -5.30 15.37 -7.59
N MET A 285 -4.61 16.47 -7.33
CA MET A 285 -4.44 17.06 -6.01
C MET A 285 -4.29 18.58 -6.12
N PRO A 286 -5.35 19.33 -6.51
CA PRO A 286 -5.27 20.79 -6.69
C PRO A 286 -4.72 21.52 -5.46
N ASP A 287 -5.05 21.02 -4.27
CA ASP A 287 -4.57 21.42 -2.95
C ASP A 287 -4.51 20.16 -2.07
N PRO A 288 -3.65 20.07 -1.03
CA PRO A 288 -3.58 18.90 -0.15
C PRO A 288 -4.90 18.49 0.52
N ALA A 289 -5.85 19.42 0.65
CA ALA A 289 -7.18 19.15 1.18
C ALA A 289 -8.10 18.44 0.16
N HIS A 290 -7.72 18.35 -1.12
CA HIS A 290 -8.51 17.76 -2.20
C HIS A 290 -7.67 16.77 -2.99
N THR A 291 -7.96 15.48 -2.85
CA THR A 291 -7.22 14.41 -3.54
C THR A 291 -8.19 13.47 -4.24
N GLY A 292 -7.84 12.99 -5.42
CA GLY A 292 -8.64 11.93 -6.03
C GLY A 292 -7.97 11.22 -7.20
N THR A 293 -8.64 10.16 -7.62
CA THR A 293 -8.23 9.28 -8.72
C THR A 293 -9.47 8.85 -9.50
N LEU A 294 -9.38 8.94 -10.82
CA LEU A 294 -10.31 8.34 -11.76
C LEU A 294 -9.56 7.22 -12.47
N TYR A 295 -10.14 6.03 -12.52
CA TYR A 295 -9.55 4.90 -13.20
C TYR A 295 -10.58 4.23 -14.10
N PHE A 296 -10.19 3.93 -15.34
CA PHE A 296 -11.06 3.34 -16.34
C PHE A 296 -10.32 2.27 -17.12
N GLU A 297 -10.97 1.15 -17.37
CA GLU A 297 -10.48 0.08 -18.24
C GLU A 297 -11.53 -0.23 -19.30
N ASN A 298 -11.10 -0.49 -20.52
CA ASN A 298 -12.00 -0.79 -21.63
C ASN A 298 -11.40 -1.81 -22.59
N LEU A 299 -12.03 -2.98 -22.66
CA LEU A 299 -11.78 -4.04 -23.63
C LEU A 299 -12.99 -4.10 -24.57
N ALA A 300 -12.88 -3.49 -25.75
CA ALA A 300 -14.01 -3.35 -26.67
C ALA A 300 -14.53 -4.70 -27.20
N ASP A 301 -13.63 -5.66 -27.42
CA ASP A 301 -13.94 -6.98 -27.98
C ASP A 301 -13.06 -8.05 -27.32
N ASP A 302 -13.65 -8.82 -26.39
CA ASP A 302 -13.02 -10.00 -25.78
C ASP A 302 -13.21 -11.22 -26.70
N LYS A 303 -12.12 -11.69 -27.31
CA LYS A 303 -12.09 -12.87 -28.20
C LYS A 303 -12.51 -14.17 -27.53
N GLN A 304 -12.53 -14.25 -26.18
CA GLN A 304 -13.06 -15.42 -25.48
C GLN A 304 -14.58 -15.38 -25.32
N TYR A 305 -15.21 -14.24 -25.63
CA TYR A 305 -16.65 -14.14 -25.69
C TYR A 305 -17.21 -15.03 -26.80
N SER A 306 -18.14 -15.89 -26.39
CA SER A 306 -18.99 -16.66 -27.27
C SER A 306 -20.34 -16.81 -26.59
N PRO A 307 -21.48 -16.75 -27.32
CA PRO A 307 -22.78 -17.04 -26.75
C PRO A 307 -22.90 -18.43 -26.09
N SER A 308 -22.00 -19.35 -26.42
CA SER A 308 -21.92 -20.69 -25.82
C SER A 308 -20.99 -20.78 -24.61
N ASN A 309 -20.22 -19.73 -24.30
CA ASN A 309 -19.31 -19.72 -23.16
C ASN A 309 -20.12 -19.39 -21.88
N PRO A 310 -20.33 -20.36 -20.98
CA PRO A 310 -21.18 -20.15 -19.82
C PRO A 310 -20.58 -19.13 -18.83
N SER A 311 -19.25 -18.97 -18.78
CA SER A 311 -18.55 -18.01 -17.92
C SER A 311 -18.82 -16.54 -18.31
N LEU A 312 -19.22 -16.30 -19.56
CA LEU A 312 -19.51 -14.97 -20.11
C LEU A 312 -20.97 -14.83 -20.55
N ALA A 313 -21.84 -15.77 -20.18
CA ALA A 313 -23.24 -15.82 -20.61
C ALA A 313 -24.09 -14.61 -20.16
N GLY A 314 -23.59 -13.84 -19.18
CA GLY A 314 -24.24 -12.59 -18.74
C GLY A 314 -24.08 -11.43 -19.73
N LEU A 315 -23.06 -11.46 -20.58
CA LEU A 315 -22.74 -10.41 -21.52
C LEU A 315 -23.52 -10.57 -22.84
N SER A 316 -23.95 -9.45 -23.42
CA SER A 316 -24.62 -9.45 -24.74
C SER A 316 -23.63 -9.46 -25.92
N ASP A 317 -22.39 -9.06 -25.68
CA ASP A 317 -21.31 -8.94 -26.64
C ASP A 317 -19.96 -9.03 -25.89
N GLY A 318 -18.84 -8.98 -26.61
CA GLY A 318 -17.49 -9.08 -26.03
C GLY A 318 -16.99 -7.83 -25.29
N HIS A 319 -17.77 -6.77 -25.14
CA HIS A 319 -17.31 -5.52 -24.50
C HIS A 319 -17.19 -5.68 -22.98
N ARG A 320 -16.09 -5.25 -22.39
CA ARG A 320 -15.88 -5.31 -20.92
C ARG A 320 -15.24 -4.01 -20.47
N TYR A 321 -15.73 -3.44 -19.38
CA TYR A 321 -15.17 -2.21 -18.84
C TYR A 321 -15.26 -2.16 -17.32
N LEU A 322 -14.39 -1.35 -16.73
CA LEU A 322 -14.38 -1.01 -15.32
C LEU A 322 -14.25 0.50 -15.18
N MET A 323 -14.97 1.08 -14.23
CA MET A 323 -14.85 2.47 -13.80
C MET A 323 -14.65 2.50 -12.29
N ASN A 324 -13.63 3.23 -11.84
CA ASN A 324 -13.37 3.51 -10.44
C ASN A 324 -13.17 5.01 -10.23
N VAL A 325 -13.76 5.53 -9.16
CA VAL A 325 -13.61 6.92 -8.74
C VAL A 325 -13.36 6.93 -7.24
N ARG A 326 -12.24 7.52 -6.85
CA ARG A 326 -11.91 7.84 -5.47
C ARG A 326 -11.72 9.33 -5.32
N HIS A 327 -12.40 9.94 -4.37
CA HIS A 327 -12.23 11.35 -4.06
C HIS A 327 -12.30 11.55 -2.55
N GLY A 328 -11.41 12.38 -2.03
CA GLY A 328 -11.43 12.87 -0.66
C GLY A 328 -11.25 14.38 -0.68
N SER A 329 -12.12 15.08 0.04
CA SER A 329 -12.05 16.53 0.16
C SER A 329 -12.30 16.96 1.61
N ALA A 330 -11.49 17.91 2.07
CA ALA A 330 -11.60 18.58 3.35
C ALA A 330 -11.76 20.08 3.10
N LEU A 331 -12.78 20.67 3.73
CA LEU A 331 -13.14 22.08 3.63
C LEU A 331 -13.36 22.63 5.04
N MET A 332 -13.38 23.97 5.17
CA MET A 332 -13.59 24.64 6.46
C MET A 332 -12.61 24.13 7.54
N ASP A 333 -11.30 24.18 7.24
CA ASP A 333 -10.23 23.67 8.10
C ASP A 333 -10.40 22.18 8.49
N GLY A 334 -11.00 21.39 7.61
CA GLY A 334 -11.21 19.96 7.77
C GLY A 334 -12.45 19.56 8.57
N SER A 335 -13.27 20.54 8.97
CA SER A 335 -14.57 20.27 9.63
C SER A 335 -15.62 19.75 8.66
N LEU A 336 -15.64 20.22 7.40
CA LEU A 336 -16.51 19.67 6.35
C LEU A 336 -15.70 18.70 5.49
N ARG A 337 -16.17 17.47 5.32
CA ARG A 337 -15.47 16.42 4.55
C ARG A 337 -16.41 15.78 3.54
N PHE A 338 -15.89 15.52 2.34
CA PHE A 338 -16.59 14.80 1.28
C PHE A 338 -15.76 13.61 0.82
N GLY A 339 -16.43 12.52 0.49
CA GLY A 339 -15.80 11.30 -0.01
C GLY A 339 -16.59 10.65 -1.12
N ILE A 340 -15.91 10.12 -2.13
CA ILE A 340 -16.48 9.25 -3.15
C ILE A 340 -15.63 7.98 -3.18
N ASP A 341 -16.28 6.83 -3.08
CA ASP A 341 -15.67 5.52 -3.32
C ASP A 341 -16.61 4.71 -4.21
N TYR A 342 -16.36 4.76 -5.51
CA TYR A 342 -17.23 4.20 -6.54
C TYR A 342 -16.43 3.22 -7.37
N THR A 343 -16.88 1.97 -7.43
CA THR A 343 -16.37 0.97 -8.38
C THR A 343 -17.53 0.31 -9.09
N GLN A 344 -17.42 0.21 -10.41
CA GLN A 344 -18.40 -0.47 -11.25
C GLN A 344 -17.69 -1.20 -12.38
N VAL A 345 -18.14 -2.42 -12.65
CA VAL A 345 -17.83 -3.12 -13.90
C VAL A 345 -19.06 -3.13 -14.79
N ARG A 346 -18.90 -3.51 -16.06
CA ARG A 346 -20.04 -3.71 -16.96
C ARG A 346 -21.11 -4.59 -16.31
N ASP A 347 -22.37 -4.20 -16.44
CA ASP A 347 -23.49 -4.98 -15.91
C ASP A 347 -23.44 -6.42 -16.40
N LYS A 348 -23.65 -7.36 -15.47
CA LYS A 348 -23.60 -8.82 -15.68
C LYS A 348 -22.22 -9.39 -16.03
N ASP A 349 -21.15 -8.60 -15.94
CA ASP A 349 -19.77 -9.09 -16.02
C ASP A 349 -19.30 -9.65 -14.67
N TYR A 350 -19.92 -10.76 -14.25
CA TYR A 350 -19.69 -11.37 -12.93
C TYR A 350 -18.26 -11.88 -12.75
N ASN A 351 -17.53 -12.16 -13.83
CA ASN A 351 -16.18 -12.72 -13.81
C ASN A 351 -15.08 -11.67 -14.11
N TYR A 352 -15.38 -10.37 -14.08
CA TYR A 352 -14.39 -9.33 -14.39
C TYR A 352 -13.11 -9.46 -13.55
N PHE A 353 -13.25 -9.55 -12.22
CA PHE A 353 -12.14 -9.72 -11.28
C PHE A 353 -11.58 -11.15 -11.24
N ASN A 354 -12.29 -12.13 -11.82
CA ASN A 354 -11.75 -13.47 -12.01
C ASN A 354 -10.79 -13.50 -13.21
N ASP A 355 -11.05 -12.68 -14.23
CA ASP A 355 -10.29 -12.63 -15.48
C ASP A 355 -9.16 -11.59 -15.47
N PHE A 356 -9.33 -10.53 -14.67
CA PHE A 356 -8.44 -9.38 -14.61
C PHE A 356 -8.08 -9.03 -13.16
N SER A 357 -6.84 -8.58 -12.96
CA SER A 357 -6.34 -8.06 -11.67
C SER A 357 -6.15 -6.53 -11.76
N PRO A 358 -7.22 -5.73 -11.75
CA PRO A 358 -7.12 -4.29 -11.94
C PRO A 358 -6.41 -3.62 -10.76
N GLN A 359 -5.79 -2.46 -10.99
CA GLN A 359 -5.07 -1.68 -9.97
C GLN A 359 -6.03 -0.89 -9.05
N VAL A 360 -7.29 -1.30 -8.94
CA VAL A 360 -8.30 -0.71 -8.06
C VAL A 360 -8.53 -1.65 -6.88
N GLY A 361 -9.12 -1.14 -5.80
CA GLY A 361 -9.23 -1.88 -4.53
C GLY A 361 -9.64 -3.36 -4.70
N THR A 362 -9.07 -4.22 -3.87
CA THR A 362 -9.39 -5.65 -3.82
C THR A 362 -10.89 -5.84 -3.61
N GLN A 363 -11.50 -6.72 -4.41
CA GLN A 363 -12.85 -7.23 -4.18
C GLN A 363 -12.97 -7.72 -2.73
N VAL A 364 -13.93 -7.19 -2.00
CA VAL A 364 -14.35 -7.73 -0.70
C VAL A 364 -15.69 -8.40 -0.94
N ASP A 365 -15.81 -9.69 -0.62
CA ASP A 365 -17.08 -10.43 -0.60
C ASP A 365 -17.90 -10.42 -1.91
N SER A 366 -17.23 -10.39 -3.07
CA SER A 366 -17.92 -10.41 -4.39
C SER A 366 -18.91 -9.28 -4.64
N GLN A 367 -18.65 -8.13 -4.04
CA GLN A 367 -19.42 -6.90 -4.23
C GLN A 367 -18.51 -5.71 -4.49
N LEU A 368 -19.00 -4.79 -5.33
CA LEU A 368 -18.33 -3.52 -5.63
C LEU A 368 -19.13 -2.39 -4.99
N GLN A 369 -18.48 -1.68 -4.06
CA GLN A 369 -19.09 -0.58 -3.33
C GLN A 369 -19.22 0.66 -4.22
N GLN A 370 -20.36 1.35 -4.07
CA GLN A 370 -20.66 2.63 -4.70
C GLN A 370 -21.18 3.59 -3.63
N SER A 371 -20.28 4.38 -3.05
CA SER A 371 -20.56 5.26 -1.90
C SER A 371 -20.21 6.72 -2.18
N PHE A 372 -21.11 7.60 -1.74
CA PHE A 372 -20.90 9.04 -1.63
C PHE A 372 -21.14 9.46 -0.19
N THR A 373 -20.16 10.14 0.41
CA THR A 373 -20.19 10.56 1.81
C THR A 373 -20.00 12.06 1.93
N ALA A 374 -20.69 12.66 2.88
CA ALA A 374 -20.50 14.03 3.31
C ALA A 374 -20.62 14.12 4.82
N GLY A 375 -19.73 14.84 5.49
CA GLY A 375 -19.73 14.92 6.94
C GLY A 375 -19.27 16.26 7.48
N TYR A 376 -19.90 16.70 8.56
CA TYR A 376 -19.49 17.88 9.32
C TYR A 376 -19.09 17.48 10.73
N TYR A 377 -17.85 17.80 11.11
CA TYR A 377 -17.20 17.34 12.33
C TYR A 377 -16.85 18.53 13.23
N GLN A 378 -17.28 18.45 14.48
CA GLN A 378 -16.97 19.37 15.57
C GLN A 378 -16.44 18.57 16.78
N PRO A 379 -15.77 19.21 17.76
CA PRO A 379 -15.17 18.49 18.88
C PRO A 379 -16.12 17.59 19.68
N ASN A 380 -17.39 18.00 19.81
CA ASN A 380 -18.41 17.32 20.60
C ASN A 380 -19.57 16.75 19.77
N TRP A 381 -19.61 16.98 18.46
CA TRP A 381 -20.64 16.38 17.61
C TRP A 381 -20.19 16.21 16.18
N ASN A 382 -20.83 15.27 15.48
CA ASN A 382 -20.71 15.15 14.03
C ASN A 382 -22.06 14.81 13.40
N LEU A 383 -22.20 15.22 12.14
CA LEU A 383 -23.32 14.87 11.27
C LEU A 383 -22.72 14.28 10.00
N THR A 384 -23.03 13.03 9.69
CA THR A 384 -22.56 12.36 8.48
C THR A 384 -23.75 11.91 7.65
N SER A 385 -23.62 12.00 6.33
CA SER A 385 -24.59 11.52 5.36
C SER A 385 -23.86 10.60 4.38
N GLU A 386 -24.50 9.48 4.04
CA GLU A 386 -23.99 8.50 3.10
C GLU A 386 -25.10 8.03 2.16
N VAL A 387 -24.79 7.98 0.86
CA VAL A 387 -25.56 7.23 -0.13
C VAL A 387 -24.71 6.05 -0.54
N ARG A 388 -25.19 4.82 -0.33
CA ARG A 388 -24.43 3.59 -0.61
C ARG A 388 -25.25 2.57 -1.39
N ARG A 389 -24.64 2.07 -2.46
CA ARG A 389 -25.10 0.95 -3.29
C ARG A 389 -24.01 -0.09 -3.45
N TYR A 390 -24.40 -1.25 -3.97
CA TYR A 390 -23.47 -2.33 -4.28
C TYR A 390 -23.81 -2.97 -5.62
N GLN A 391 -22.79 -3.24 -6.44
CA GLN A 391 -22.91 -4.13 -7.58
C GLN A 391 -22.42 -5.53 -7.17
N ILE A 392 -23.27 -6.55 -7.24
CA ILE A 392 -22.89 -7.92 -6.89
C ILE A 392 -22.32 -8.64 -8.11
N LEU A 393 -21.20 -9.34 -7.92
CA LEU A 393 -20.50 -10.12 -8.94
C LEU A 393 -20.97 -11.59 -8.98
N SER A 394 -22.25 -11.84 -8.74
CA SER A 394 -22.86 -13.18 -8.83
C SER A 394 -24.31 -13.10 -9.32
N PRO A 395 -24.72 -13.90 -10.32
CA PRO A 395 -26.09 -13.93 -10.83
C PRO A 395 -27.09 -14.61 -9.89
N TYR A 396 -26.61 -15.35 -8.88
CA TYR A 396 -27.45 -16.13 -7.97
C TYR A 396 -27.67 -15.43 -6.62
N ALA A 397 -26.97 -14.32 -6.39
CA ALA A 397 -27.08 -13.56 -5.16
C ALA A 397 -28.39 -12.78 -5.11
N LEU A 398 -28.95 -12.68 -3.90
CA LEU A 398 -30.09 -11.82 -3.64
C LEU A 398 -29.65 -10.36 -3.70
N LEU A 399 -30.38 -9.51 -4.43
CA LEU A 399 -30.06 -8.08 -4.59
C LEU A 399 -29.91 -7.39 -3.24
N PRO A 400 -28.84 -6.64 -2.97
CA PRO A 400 -28.60 -6.08 -1.65
C PRO A 400 -29.53 -4.87 -1.42
N HIS A 401 -29.80 -4.57 -0.15
CA HIS A 401 -30.41 -3.30 0.19
C HIS A 401 -29.41 -2.15 0.02
N GLU A 402 -29.92 -1.02 -0.46
CA GLU A 402 -29.18 0.24 -0.64
C GLU A 402 -29.55 1.23 0.47
N MET A 403 -28.65 2.15 0.81
CA MET A 403 -28.89 3.23 1.79
C MET A 403 -29.01 4.57 1.05
N LEU A 404 -30.19 5.18 1.04
CA LEU A 404 -30.57 6.27 0.12
C LEU A 404 -31.35 7.45 0.77
N PRO A 405 -30.76 8.33 1.60
CA PRO A 405 -29.46 8.23 2.24
C PRO A 405 -29.57 7.60 3.64
N ARG A 406 -28.41 7.40 4.26
CA ARG A 406 -28.20 7.24 5.71
C ARG A 406 -27.68 8.56 6.27
N ILE A 407 -28.27 9.06 7.34
CA ILE A 407 -27.83 10.27 8.05
C ILE A 407 -27.60 9.90 9.51
N ASP A 408 -26.36 10.05 9.99
CA ASP A 408 -25.99 9.84 11.39
C ASP A 408 -25.68 11.17 12.06
N TYR A 409 -26.23 11.37 13.26
CA TYR A 409 -25.89 12.46 14.14
C TYR A 409 -25.38 11.89 15.47
N ASN A 410 -24.16 12.28 15.85
CA ASN A 410 -23.55 11.86 17.10
C ASN A 410 -23.17 13.09 17.92
N TYR A 411 -23.54 13.10 19.19
CA TYR A 411 -23.14 14.12 20.16
C TYR A 411 -22.53 13.44 21.39
N TYR A 412 -21.41 13.98 21.88
CA TYR A 412 -20.69 13.47 23.04
C TYR A 412 -20.37 14.62 24.00
N GLN A 413 -20.60 14.39 25.28
CA GLN A 413 -20.23 15.33 26.34
C GLN A 413 -19.62 14.55 27.49
N GLN A 414 -18.32 14.76 27.70
CA GLN A 414 -17.62 14.23 28.86
C GLN A 414 -17.81 15.14 30.07
N GLY A 415 -18.11 14.54 31.21
CA GLY A 415 -18.31 15.25 32.47
C GLY A 415 -17.39 14.71 33.56
N LYS A 416 -17.37 15.37 34.72
CA LYS A 416 -16.53 14.93 35.85
C LYS A 416 -17.05 13.67 36.54
N TRP A 417 -18.36 13.45 36.48
CA TRP A 417 -19.06 12.39 37.22
C TRP A 417 -20.02 11.57 36.34
N PHE A 418 -20.15 11.93 35.07
CA PHE A 418 -20.89 11.18 34.06
C PHE A 418 -20.47 11.62 32.66
N ASP A 419 -20.67 10.73 31.69
CA ASP A 419 -20.56 11.01 30.26
C ASP A 419 -21.93 10.84 29.60
N LEU A 420 -22.27 11.75 28.69
CA LEU A 420 -23.45 11.65 27.83
C LEU A 420 -23.03 11.40 26.39
N ALA A 421 -23.75 10.49 25.75
CA ALA A 421 -23.73 10.32 24.31
C ALA A 421 -25.15 10.35 23.77
N TRP A 422 -25.35 10.96 22.61
CA TRP A 422 -26.61 10.93 21.88
C TRP A 422 -26.32 10.49 20.45
N ASN A 423 -26.72 9.26 20.12
CA ASN A 423 -26.59 8.73 18.76
C ASN A 423 -27.97 8.77 18.10
N SER A 424 -28.03 9.23 16.85
CA SER A 424 -29.24 9.28 16.05
C SER A 424 -28.94 8.86 14.63
N GLU A 425 -29.83 8.09 14.02
CA GLU A 425 -29.70 7.64 12.64
C GLU A 425 -31.04 7.75 11.92
N LEU A 426 -31.04 8.33 10.71
CA LEU A 426 -32.17 8.33 9.79
C LEU A 426 -31.72 7.71 8.47
N THR A 427 -32.31 6.58 8.09
CA THR A 427 -31.90 5.83 6.89
C THR A 427 -33.11 5.42 6.07
N LYS A 428 -33.09 5.70 4.76
CA LYS A 428 -34.02 5.06 3.80
C LYS A 428 -33.31 3.88 3.16
N PHE A 429 -33.89 2.70 3.32
CA PHE A 429 -33.46 1.48 2.65
C PHE A 429 -34.25 1.30 1.36
N GLY A 430 -33.56 0.94 0.27
CA GLY A 430 -34.13 0.62 -1.03
C GLY A 430 -33.41 -0.55 -1.69
N TYR A 431 -33.67 -0.78 -2.98
CA TYR A 431 -32.96 -1.74 -3.83
C TYR A 431 -33.14 -1.35 -5.30
N ASP A 432 -32.31 -1.88 -6.19
CA ASP A 432 -32.45 -1.68 -7.64
C ASP A 432 -33.62 -2.51 -8.21
N SER A 433 -34.77 -1.86 -8.38
CA SER A 433 -35.97 -2.46 -8.95
C SER A 433 -35.84 -2.81 -10.43
N GLY A 434 -34.98 -2.12 -11.18
CA GLY A 434 -34.73 -2.42 -12.60
C GLY A 434 -34.00 -3.75 -12.77
N SER A 435 -32.97 -3.97 -11.95
CA SER A 435 -32.28 -5.27 -11.87
C SER A 435 -33.21 -6.38 -11.38
N ALA A 436 -34.07 -6.10 -10.38
CA ALA A 436 -35.03 -7.08 -9.85
C ALA A 436 -36.03 -7.56 -10.92
N ALA A 437 -36.57 -6.63 -11.72
CA ALA A 437 -37.47 -6.95 -12.83
C ALA A 437 -36.77 -7.78 -13.92
N THR A 438 -35.52 -7.44 -14.24
CA THR A 438 -34.72 -8.13 -15.27
C THR A 438 -34.37 -9.57 -14.86
N LEU A 439 -34.09 -9.79 -13.57
CA LEU A 439 -33.74 -11.10 -13.03
C LEU A 439 -34.96 -11.97 -12.68
N GLN A 440 -36.19 -11.45 -12.83
CA GLN A 440 -37.43 -12.09 -12.37
C GLN A 440 -37.36 -12.52 -10.89
N ALA A 441 -36.58 -11.79 -10.09
CA ALA A 441 -36.26 -12.16 -8.72
C ALA A 441 -37.40 -11.86 -7.72
N GLY A 442 -38.47 -11.18 -8.16
CA GLY A 442 -39.50 -10.62 -7.26
C GLY A 442 -39.05 -9.30 -6.62
N GLU A 443 -39.94 -8.69 -5.87
CA GLU A 443 -39.70 -7.41 -5.18
C GLU A 443 -39.16 -7.64 -3.76
N ARG A 444 -38.48 -6.64 -3.20
CA ARG A 444 -37.98 -6.68 -1.81
C ARG A 444 -38.68 -5.61 -0.97
N TYR A 445 -38.78 -5.85 0.33
CA TYR A 445 -39.32 -4.85 1.26
C TYR A 445 -38.36 -3.66 1.41
N THR A 446 -38.92 -2.46 1.61
CA THR A 446 -38.15 -1.22 1.84
C THR A 446 -38.54 -0.60 3.18
N ALA A 447 -37.75 0.33 3.71
CA ALA A 447 -38.18 1.11 4.87
C ALA A 447 -37.46 2.44 5.03
N THR A 448 -38.12 3.39 5.69
CA THR A 448 -37.44 4.53 6.34
C THR A 448 -37.32 4.23 7.83
N ARG A 449 -36.09 4.21 8.36
CA ARG A 449 -35.78 3.94 9.76
C ARG A 449 -35.28 5.22 10.44
N LEU A 450 -35.89 5.60 11.56
CA LEU A 450 -35.37 6.58 12.51
C LEU A 450 -34.95 5.86 13.78
N HIS A 451 -33.74 6.09 14.26
CA HIS A 451 -33.21 5.56 15.51
C HIS A 451 -32.67 6.68 16.39
N LEU A 452 -32.98 6.64 17.68
CA LEU A 452 -32.50 7.57 18.71
C LEU A 452 -31.98 6.74 19.89
N ALA A 453 -30.76 7.00 20.35
CA ALA A 453 -30.11 6.28 21.43
C ALA A 453 -29.31 7.19 22.37
N PRO A 454 -29.96 7.98 23.25
CA PRO A 454 -29.28 8.61 24.36
C PRO A 454 -28.67 7.56 25.30
N THR A 455 -27.44 7.83 25.74
CA THR A 455 -26.64 6.99 26.64
C THR A 455 -26.05 7.85 27.74
N LEU A 456 -26.20 7.43 28.99
CA LEU A 456 -25.57 7.97 30.18
C LEU A 456 -24.59 6.93 30.73
N THR A 457 -23.32 7.30 30.89
CA THR A 457 -22.30 6.46 31.50
C THR A 457 -21.82 7.12 32.79
N VAL A 458 -21.80 6.37 33.89
CA VAL A 458 -21.37 6.85 35.22
C VAL A 458 -20.22 5.96 35.69
N PRO A 459 -18.98 6.49 35.75
CA PRO A 459 -17.86 5.78 36.35
C PRO A 459 -18.07 5.75 37.87
N LEU A 460 -18.48 4.59 38.40
CA LEU A 460 -18.71 4.40 39.83
C LEU A 460 -17.38 4.33 40.58
N VAL A 461 -16.37 3.72 39.94
CA VAL A 461 -15.00 3.61 40.43
C VAL A 461 -14.07 3.71 39.23
N ASP A 462 -13.08 4.58 39.33
CA ASP A 462 -12.01 4.72 38.34
C ASP A 462 -10.70 5.00 39.09
N ALA A 463 -9.90 3.95 39.28
CA ALA A 463 -8.66 4.00 40.02
C ALA A 463 -7.59 3.13 39.35
N PRO A 464 -6.29 3.40 39.57
CA PRO A 464 -5.23 2.52 39.10
C PRO A 464 -5.46 1.08 39.59
N GLY A 465 -5.59 0.15 38.65
CA GLY A 465 -5.74 -1.28 38.93
C GLY A 465 -7.16 -1.79 39.12
N TYR A 466 -8.21 -0.95 39.15
CA TYR A 466 -9.59 -1.43 39.15
C TYR A 466 -10.58 -0.36 38.69
N TYR A 467 -11.63 -0.80 38.01
CA TYR A 467 -12.67 0.09 37.50
C TYR A 467 -14.06 -0.55 37.61
N LEU A 468 -15.07 0.30 37.74
CA LEU A 468 -16.48 -0.09 37.73
C LEU A 468 -17.31 1.02 37.09
N THR A 469 -18.01 0.69 36.01
CA THR A 469 -18.77 1.64 35.21
C THR A 469 -20.19 1.15 35.02
N SER A 470 -21.17 2.01 35.31
CA SER A 470 -22.58 1.77 34.98
C SER A 470 -22.97 2.57 33.75
N GLN A 471 -23.76 1.97 32.87
CA GLN A 471 -24.25 2.61 31.65
C GLN A 471 -25.76 2.35 31.51
N TYR A 472 -26.48 3.41 31.15
CA TYR A 472 -27.91 3.43 30.91
C TYR A 472 -28.14 3.95 29.50
N LYS A 473 -28.84 3.19 28.67
CA LYS A 473 -29.10 3.53 27.27
C LYS A 473 -30.58 3.32 26.96
N LEU A 474 -31.19 4.24 26.21
CA LEU A 474 -32.58 4.09 25.77
C LEU A 474 -32.62 4.10 24.25
N MET A 475 -32.96 2.97 23.64
CA MET A 475 -32.98 2.79 22.19
C MET A 475 -34.41 2.90 21.68
N PHE A 476 -34.75 3.98 21.00
CA PHE A 476 -36.00 4.14 20.26
C PHE A 476 -35.73 3.96 18.77
N THR A 477 -36.49 3.11 18.09
CA THR A 477 -36.43 2.92 16.64
C THR A 477 -37.85 2.95 16.07
N SER A 478 -38.08 3.70 15.00
CA SER A 478 -39.32 3.72 14.23
C SER A 478 -39.02 3.35 12.79
N TYR A 479 -39.79 2.43 12.23
CA TYR A 479 -39.76 2.02 10.84
C TYR A 479 -41.05 2.45 10.16
N ASN A 480 -40.95 2.99 8.96
CA ASN A 480 -42.05 3.02 8.00
C ASN A 480 -41.71 2.04 6.88
N GLN A 481 -42.28 0.83 6.95
CA GLN A 481 -41.91 -0.32 6.13
C GLN A 481 -42.95 -0.58 5.03
N GLU A 482 -42.47 -0.80 3.81
CA GLU A 482 -43.28 -1.19 2.65
C GLU A 482 -42.95 -2.65 2.33
N VAL A 483 -43.98 -3.50 2.28
CA VAL A 483 -43.84 -4.93 1.96
C VAL A 483 -44.63 -5.21 0.69
N PRO A 484 -43.96 -5.55 -0.44
CA PRO A 484 -44.66 -5.81 -1.70
C PRO A 484 -45.41 -7.14 -1.68
N ASP A 485 -46.53 -7.21 -2.41
CA ASP A 485 -47.30 -8.46 -2.59
C ASP A 485 -46.46 -9.56 -3.26
N ASN A 486 -45.64 -9.19 -4.25
CA ASN A 486 -44.78 -10.12 -4.99
C ASN A 486 -43.37 -10.21 -4.38
N LEU A 487 -43.31 -10.48 -3.07
CA LEU A 487 -42.04 -10.63 -2.36
C LEU A 487 -41.21 -11.81 -2.91
N VAL A 488 -39.91 -11.58 -3.09
CA VAL A 488 -38.93 -12.61 -3.45
C VAL A 488 -39.04 -13.85 -2.56
N SER A 489 -38.93 -15.04 -3.17
CA SER A 489 -39.16 -16.32 -2.50
C SER A 489 -38.24 -16.55 -1.30
N GLN A 490 -36.98 -16.10 -1.35
CA GLN A 490 -36.03 -16.22 -0.25
C GLN A 490 -36.40 -15.33 0.95
N ASP A 491 -36.88 -14.11 0.72
CA ASP A 491 -37.36 -13.27 1.83
C ASP A 491 -38.66 -13.84 2.39
N ARG A 492 -39.59 -14.27 1.52
CA ARG A 492 -40.81 -14.92 1.97
C ARG A 492 -40.52 -16.14 2.86
N SER A 493 -39.56 -17.00 2.50
CA SER A 493 -39.20 -18.16 3.32
C SER A 493 -38.52 -17.76 4.64
N ARG A 494 -37.60 -16.78 4.61
CA ARG A 494 -36.90 -16.28 5.81
C ARG A 494 -37.83 -15.65 6.85
N PHE A 495 -38.86 -14.93 6.38
CA PHE A 495 -39.84 -14.27 7.24
C PHE A 495 -41.15 -15.06 7.39
N THR A 496 -41.20 -16.30 6.94
CA THR A 496 -42.27 -17.23 7.33
C THR A 496 -41.87 -17.85 8.65
N ASP A 497 -42.67 -17.63 9.68
CA ASP A 497 -42.41 -18.19 11.00
C ASP A 497 -42.42 -19.72 10.96
N ALA A 498 -41.45 -20.32 11.65
CA ALA A 498 -41.20 -21.75 11.60
C ALA A 498 -42.38 -22.57 12.12
N ASP A 499 -43.13 -22.06 13.10
CA ASP A 499 -44.22 -22.78 13.77
C ASP A 499 -45.58 -22.47 13.15
N SER A 500 -45.93 -21.19 13.04
CA SER A 500 -47.23 -20.73 12.54
C SER A 500 -47.37 -20.81 11.02
N LYS A 501 -46.25 -20.93 10.29
CA LYS A 501 -46.19 -20.92 8.82
C LYS A 501 -46.80 -19.67 8.19
N GLN A 502 -46.86 -18.56 8.94
CA GLN A 502 -47.36 -17.27 8.46
C GLN A 502 -46.19 -16.31 8.17
N LEU A 503 -46.36 -15.46 7.17
CA LEU A 503 -45.46 -14.34 6.92
C LEU A 503 -45.56 -13.34 8.07
N THR A 504 -44.44 -13.04 8.73
CA THR A 504 -44.40 -12.13 9.88
C THR A 504 -44.15 -10.68 9.51
N LEU A 505 -43.52 -10.42 8.35
CA LEU A 505 -43.26 -9.05 7.88
C LEU A 505 -44.54 -8.23 7.82
N LYS A 506 -44.48 -7.03 8.38
CA LYS A 506 -45.65 -6.15 8.47
C LYS A 506 -45.45 -4.88 7.67
N GLU A 507 -46.48 -4.48 6.94
CA GLU A 507 -46.53 -3.19 6.27
C GLU A 507 -46.95 -2.07 7.24
N GLY A 508 -46.37 -0.88 7.07
CA GLY A 508 -46.71 0.34 7.80
C GLY A 508 -45.71 0.72 8.88
N THR A 509 -46.20 1.42 9.91
CA THR A 509 -45.35 1.98 10.98
C THR A 509 -45.13 0.99 12.12
N ILE A 510 -43.87 0.66 12.41
CA ILE A 510 -43.46 -0.24 13.49
C ILE A 510 -42.51 0.50 14.44
N THR A 511 -42.74 0.43 15.74
CA THR A 511 -41.90 1.11 16.74
C THR A 511 -41.32 0.15 17.77
N ARG A 512 -40.07 0.38 18.15
CA ARG A 512 -39.30 -0.41 19.12
C ARG A 512 -38.65 0.52 20.14
N THR A 513 -38.91 0.30 21.43
CA THR A 513 -38.29 1.04 22.53
C THR A 513 -37.67 0.03 23.47
N LEU A 514 -36.36 0.10 23.67
CA LEU A 514 -35.59 -0.83 24.48
C LEU A 514 -34.69 -0.05 25.45
N PRO A 515 -34.96 -0.09 26.76
CA PRO A 515 -33.96 0.32 27.74
C PRO A 515 -32.85 -0.72 27.80
N SER A 516 -31.63 -0.28 28.06
CA SER A 516 -30.45 -1.11 28.26
C SER A 516 -29.71 -0.64 29.49
N PHE A 517 -29.36 -1.59 30.35
CA PHE A 517 -28.49 -1.38 31.51
C PHE A 517 -27.26 -2.27 31.36
N ARG A 518 -26.09 -1.66 31.56
CA ARG A 518 -24.81 -2.35 31.51
C ARG A 518 -23.96 -1.97 32.71
N LEU A 519 -23.44 -2.96 33.42
CA LEU A 519 -22.46 -2.78 34.48
C LEU A 519 -21.18 -3.53 34.08
N LYS A 520 -20.08 -2.80 33.85
CA LYS A 520 -18.79 -3.38 33.49
C LYS A 520 -17.76 -3.08 34.57
N GLY A 521 -16.96 -4.06 34.96
CA GLY A 521 -15.87 -3.84 35.91
C GLY A 521 -14.72 -4.80 35.69
N GLY A 522 -13.56 -4.44 36.23
CA GLY A 522 -12.36 -5.25 36.15
C GLY A 522 -11.33 -4.86 37.18
N VAL A 523 -10.38 -5.76 37.41
CA VAL A 523 -9.22 -5.56 38.30
C VAL A 523 -7.98 -5.95 37.52
N ASN A 524 -6.85 -5.30 37.79
CA ASN A 524 -5.55 -5.64 37.25
C ASN A 524 -4.60 -5.98 38.40
N PHE A 525 -4.19 -7.25 38.47
CA PHE A 525 -3.13 -7.71 39.36
C PHE A 525 -1.83 -7.79 38.59
N ASP A 526 -0.73 -7.32 39.16
CA ASP A 526 0.60 -7.49 38.61
C ASP A 526 1.50 -8.28 39.57
N ARG A 527 2.49 -8.96 39.00
CA ARG A 527 3.57 -9.59 39.76
C ARG A 527 4.86 -9.60 38.96
N PRO A 528 6.03 -9.53 39.61
CA PRO A 528 7.28 -9.83 38.93
C PRO A 528 7.28 -11.29 38.47
N LEU A 529 7.85 -11.51 37.29
CA LEU A 529 8.04 -12.82 36.68
C LEU A 529 9.43 -12.83 36.03
N ASP A 530 10.16 -13.93 36.14
CA ASP A 530 11.35 -14.12 35.31
C ASP A 530 10.91 -14.66 33.94
N TRP A 531 11.24 -13.93 32.87
CA TRP A 531 10.92 -14.31 31.50
C TRP A 531 12.20 -14.39 30.68
N TYR A 532 12.51 -15.60 30.19
CA TYR A 532 13.72 -15.90 29.43
C TYR A 532 14.98 -15.43 30.18
N ASP A 533 15.71 -14.45 29.64
CA ASP A 533 16.99 -13.96 30.16
C ASP A 533 16.86 -12.72 31.07
N GLY A 534 15.65 -12.33 31.47
CA GLY A 534 15.42 -11.09 32.19
C GLY A 534 14.26 -11.11 33.18
N LYS A 535 14.15 -10.00 33.91
CA LYS A 535 12.98 -9.69 34.73
C LYS A 535 11.86 -9.20 33.82
N GLY A 536 10.63 -9.58 34.12
CA GLY A 536 9.42 -9.10 33.49
C GLY A 536 8.31 -8.90 34.50
N THR A 537 7.16 -8.48 33.99
CA THR A 537 5.95 -8.30 34.79
C THR A 537 4.84 -9.10 34.14
N GLN A 538 4.19 -9.96 34.92
CA GLN A 538 2.95 -10.61 34.49
C GLN A 538 1.76 -9.85 35.05
N THR A 539 0.77 -9.55 34.21
CA THR A 539 -0.54 -9.07 34.64
C THR A 539 -1.59 -10.18 34.58
N LEU A 540 -2.58 -10.07 35.46
CA LEU A 540 -3.80 -10.87 35.46
C LEU A 540 -4.98 -9.92 35.60
N GLU A 541 -5.78 -9.85 34.55
CA GLU A 541 -6.83 -8.87 34.32
C GLU A 541 -8.20 -9.59 34.24
N PRO A 542 -8.80 -9.99 35.38
CA PRO A 542 -10.19 -10.43 35.38
C PRO A 542 -11.13 -9.25 35.09
N GLU A 543 -12.06 -9.46 34.17
CA GLU A 543 -13.14 -8.51 33.87
C GLU A 543 -14.50 -9.20 33.81
N PHE A 544 -15.55 -8.45 34.11
CA PHE A 544 -16.92 -8.92 34.03
C PHE A 544 -17.84 -7.84 33.46
N GLN A 545 -18.96 -8.29 32.90
CA GLN A 545 -20.02 -7.43 32.42
C GLN A 545 -21.38 -8.06 32.72
N TYR A 546 -22.26 -7.32 33.38
CA TYR A 546 -23.69 -7.61 33.38
C TYR A 546 -24.39 -6.74 32.34
N LEU A 547 -25.24 -7.34 31.51
CA LEU A 547 -26.04 -6.66 30.50
C LEU A 547 -27.50 -7.10 30.58
N TYR A 548 -28.39 -6.12 30.68
CA TYR A 548 -29.84 -6.32 30.66
C TYR A 548 -30.50 -5.50 29.55
N ILE A 549 -31.20 -6.17 28.64
CA ILE A 549 -32.05 -5.60 27.59
C ILE A 549 -33.33 -6.46 27.54
N PRO A 550 -34.53 -5.89 27.75
CA PRO A 550 -35.75 -6.68 27.79
C PRO A 550 -36.12 -7.20 26.40
N TYR A 551 -36.81 -8.34 26.37
CA TYR A 551 -37.35 -8.91 25.13
C TYR A 551 -38.47 -8.04 24.55
N LYS A 552 -38.36 -7.81 23.23
CA LYS A 552 -39.45 -7.32 22.40
C LYS A 552 -39.42 -8.11 21.09
N ASN A 553 -40.58 -8.61 20.66
CA ASN A 553 -40.72 -9.29 19.38
C ASN A 553 -40.36 -8.31 18.24
N GLN A 554 -39.49 -8.76 17.34
CA GLN A 554 -38.94 -7.99 16.22
C GLN A 554 -39.14 -8.70 14.88
N ASP A 555 -39.91 -9.80 14.85
CA ASP A 555 -40.13 -10.63 13.66
C ASP A 555 -40.93 -9.90 12.57
N GLU A 556 -41.63 -8.82 12.93
CA GLU A 556 -42.36 -7.93 12.01
C GLU A 556 -41.44 -6.98 11.21
N ILE A 557 -40.19 -6.78 11.67
CA ILE A 557 -39.23 -5.82 11.11
C ILE A 557 -38.34 -6.53 10.08
N GLY A 558 -38.16 -5.94 8.89
CA GLY A 558 -37.22 -6.40 7.86
C GLY A 558 -35.76 -6.41 8.31
N ILE A 559 -34.89 -7.02 7.51
CA ILE A 559 -33.44 -7.04 7.71
C ILE A 559 -32.80 -6.26 6.57
N TYR A 560 -32.18 -5.12 6.88
CA TYR A 560 -31.57 -4.22 5.91
C TYR A 560 -30.06 -4.15 6.08
N ASP A 561 -29.58 -3.96 7.32
CA ASP A 561 -28.16 -3.76 7.64
C ASP A 561 -27.66 -4.66 8.78
N SER A 562 -28.41 -5.71 9.11
CA SER A 562 -28.14 -6.56 10.26
C SER A 562 -27.70 -7.97 9.88
N THR A 563 -26.60 -8.42 10.48
CA THR A 563 -26.08 -9.80 10.39
C THR A 563 -25.51 -10.24 11.73
N THR A 564 -25.30 -11.53 11.96
CA THR A 564 -24.67 -12.04 13.18
C THR A 564 -23.20 -11.64 13.27
N THR A 565 -22.78 -11.06 14.39
CA THR A 565 -21.36 -10.78 14.63
C THR A 565 -20.63 -12.05 15.06
N ARG A 566 -19.35 -12.19 14.66
CA ARG A 566 -18.48 -13.26 15.16
C ARG A 566 -18.30 -13.11 16.67
N GLN A 567 -18.32 -14.21 17.41
CA GLN A 567 -18.20 -14.25 18.88
C GLN A 567 -16.75 -14.41 19.35
N ASP A 568 -15.85 -13.48 19.00
CA ASP A 568 -14.50 -13.44 19.57
C ASP A 568 -14.49 -12.93 21.02
N TYR A 569 -13.31 -12.95 21.68
CA TYR A 569 -13.17 -12.47 23.07
C TYR A 569 -13.78 -11.08 23.29
N TYR A 570 -13.48 -10.12 22.42
CA TYR A 570 -13.89 -8.72 22.58
C TYR A 570 -15.38 -8.52 22.34
N SER A 571 -15.93 -9.22 21.35
CA SER A 571 -17.35 -9.17 21.00
C SER A 571 -18.26 -9.70 22.13
N LEU A 572 -17.78 -10.62 22.99
CA LEU A 572 -18.54 -11.10 24.15
C LEU A 572 -18.82 -10.00 25.20
N PHE A 573 -17.99 -8.95 25.21
CA PHE A 573 -18.21 -7.74 26.02
C PHE A 573 -18.99 -6.65 25.28
N SER A 574 -19.35 -6.87 24.01
CA SER A 574 -20.25 -5.98 23.28
C SER A 574 -21.66 -6.01 23.87
N ASP A 575 -22.36 -4.88 23.78
CA ASP A 575 -23.81 -4.83 24.03
C ASP A 575 -24.65 -5.23 22.81
N ARG A 576 -24.00 -5.68 21.72
CA ARG A 576 -24.65 -6.12 20.47
C ARG A 576 -24.24 -7.53 20.06
N ARG A 577 -25.22 -8.34 19.69
CA ARG A 577 -25.06 -9.68 19.06
C ARG A 577 -25.16 -9.65 17.53
N PHE A 578 -25.79 -8.60 17.00
CA PHE A 578 -25.98 -8.39 15.57
C PHE A 578 -25.34 -7.05 15.19
N ALA A 579 -24.81 -6.97 13.97
CA ALA A 579 -24.50 -5.70 13.32
C ALA A 579 -25.80 -4.95 12.99
N GLY A 580 -25.71 -3.66 12.67
CA GLY A 580 -26.87 -2.84 12.30
C GLY A 580 -27.80 -2.54 13.48
N LEU A 581 -29.05 -2.19 13.15
CA LEU A 581 -30.09 -1.83 14.14
C LEU A 581 -31.41 -2.60 13.95
N ASP A 582 -31.54 -3.49 12.97
CA ASP A 582 -32.79 -4.22 12.70
C ASP A 582 -33.06 -5.32 13.70
N ARG A 583 -32.00 -5.90 14.26
CA ARG A 583 -32.08 -6.85 15.37
C ARG A 583 -31.26 -6.36 16.54
N ILE A 584 -31.94 -6.05 17.64
CA ILE A 584 -31.30 -5.81 18.93
C ILE A 584 -31.67 -6.98 19.82
N SER A 585 -30.67 -7.80 20.16
CA SER A 585 -30.89 -8.97 21.01
C SER A 585 -31.36 -8.55 22.38
N ASP A 586 -32.35 -9.27 22.91
CA ASP A 586 -32.57 -9.30 24.35
C ASP A 586 -31.36 -9.92 25.05
N ALA A 587 -31.11 -9.47 26.27
CA ALA A 587 -29.98 -9.90 27.06
C ALA A 587 -30.36 -9.90 28.53
N ASN A 588 -30.03 -10.98 29.22
CA ASN A 588 -29.95 -11.01 30.67
C ASN A 588 -28.72 -11.85 31.02
N ARG A 589 -27.55 -11.25 30.78
CA ARG A 589 -26.30 -11.98 30.65
C ARG A 589 -25.23 -11.47 31.60
N ILE A 590 -24.41 -12.39 32.08
CA ILE A 590 -23.12 -12.09 32.71
C ILE A 590 -22.01 -12.61 31.80
N THR A 591 -21.19 -11.73 31.27
CA THR A 591 -19.92 -12.08 30.61
C THR A 591 -18.80 -12.02 31.65
N VAL A 592 -17.96 -13.04 31.67
CA VAL A 592 -16.70 -13.04 32.44
C VAL A 592 -15.55 -13.32 31.50
N GLY A 593 -14.43 -12.64 31.73
CA GLY A 593 -13.21 -12.83 30.98
C GLY A 593 -11.99 -12.72 31.86
N LEU A 594 -10.92 -13.35 31.41
CA LEU A 594 -9.63 -13.33 32.05
C LEU A 594 -8.59 -13.10 30.98
N THR A 595 -7.85 -12.01 31.11
CA THR A 595 -6.65 -11.74 30.30
C THR A 595 -5.42 -11.87 31.18
N SER A 596 -4.36 -12.51 30.69
CA SER A 596 -3.04 -12.48 31.30
C SER A 596 -2.01 -12.02 30.28
N ARG A 597 -1.18 -11.05 30.68
CA ARG A 597 -0.13 -10.51 29.83
C ARG A 597 1.23 -10.71 30.49
N VAL A 598 2.27 -10.82 29.67
CA VAL A 598 3.66 -10.79 30.14
C VAL A 598 4.38 -9.67 29.42
N TYR A 599 4.99 -8.79 30.19
CA TYR A 599 5.85 -7.70 29.74
C TYR A 599 7.30 -8.02 30.09
N ASP A 600 8.23 -7.66 29.21
CA ASP A 600 9.66 -7.75 29.51
C ASP A 600 10.16 -6.57 30.37
N ASN A 601 11.49 -6.49 30.55
CA ASN A 601 12.14 -5.45 31.34
C ASN A 601 12.06 -4.03 30.74
N VAL A 602 11.80 -3.89 29.44
CA VAL A 602 11.62 -2.60 28.78
C VAL A 602 10.15 -2.21 28.61
N GLY A 603 9.24 -3.09 29.02
CA GLY A 603 7.79 -2.88 28.98
C GLY A 603 7.13 -3.34 27.68
N ASP A 604 7.83 -4.09 26.82
CA ASP A 604 7.24 -4.67 25.62
C ASP A 604 6.33 -5.85 26.00
N GLU A 605 5.12 -5.89 25.45
CA GLU A 605 4.20 -7.03 25.61
C GLU A 605 4.75 -8.25 24.82
N ARG A 606 5.08 -9.33 25.53
CA ARG A 606 5.64 -10.58 24.99
C ARG A 606 4.63 -11.70 24.86
N LEU A 607 3.62 -11.75 25.72
CA LEU A 607 2.57 -12.76 25.70
C LEU A 607 1.25 -12.11 26.11
N ARG A 608 0.17 -12.47 25.43
CA ARG A 608 -1.21 -12.16 25.82
C ARG A 608 -2.05 -13.40 25.64
N LEU A 609 -2.74 -13.82 26.69
CA LEU A 609 -3.70 -14.91 26.67
C LEU A 609 -5.01 -14.40 27.23
N ALA A 610 -6.10 -14.56 26.49
CA ALA A 610 -7.42 -14.06 26.85
C ALA A 610 -8.47 -15.16 26.66
N VAL A 611 -9.33 -15.35 27.65
CA VAL A 611 -10.45 -16.30 27.58
C VAL A 611 -11.70 -15.65 28.13
N ALA A 612 -12.84 -15.81 27.45
CA ALA A 612 -14.11 -15.26 27.90
C ALA A 612 -15.28 -16.20 27.58
N GLN A 613 -16.31 -16.12 28.43
CA GLN A 613 -17.59 -16.78 28.22
C GLN A 613 -18.72 -15.93 28.79
N ALA A 614 -19.85 -15.89 28.10
CA ALA A 614 -21.08 -15.29 28.59
C ALA A 614 -22.07 -16.36 29.05
N PHE A 615 -22.74 -16.06 30.16
CA PHE A 615 -23.76 -16.89 30.78
C PHE A 615 -25.10 -16.15 30.70
N GLU A 616 -26.05 -16.72 29.98
CA GLU A 616 -27.39 -16.17 29.80
C GLU A 616 -28.29 -16.69 30.93
N MET A 617 -28.78 -15.80 31.79
CA MET A 617 -29.78 -16.15 32.81
C MET A 617 -31.14 -16.48 32.18
N THR A 618 -31.39 -15.92 31.00
CA THR A 618 -32.55 -16.21 30.16
C THR A 618 -32.07 -16.29 28.72
N PRO A 619 -32.25 -17.42 28.02
CA PRO A 619 -31.81 -17.55 26.65
C PRO A 619 -32.42 -16.45 25.76
N PRO A 620 -31.63 -15.80 24.89
CA PRO A 620 -32.10 -14.71 24.06
C PRO A 620 -33.10 -15.22 23.01
N LYS A 621 -34.23 -14.55 22.91
CA LYS A 621 -35.34 -14.92 22.02
C LYS A 621 -35.29 -14.22 20.67
N VAL A 622 -34.62 -13.09 20.56
CA VAL A 622 -34.49 -12.36 19.29
C VAL A 622 -33.57 -13.14 18.34
N ARG A 623 -34.11 -13.45 17.15
CA ARG A 623 -33.45 -14.20 16.08
C ARG A 623 -33.12 -13.27 14.91
N LEU A 624 -32.17 -13.67 14.05
CA LEU A 624 -31.90 -12.92 12.81
C LEU A 624 -33.13 -12.98 11.88
N TYR A 625 -33.61 -14.20 11.60
CA TYR A 625 -34.83 -14.45 10.85
C TYR A 625 -35.85 -15.26 11.68
N PRO A 626 -37.16 -15.02 11.52
CA PRO A 626 -38.22 -15.82 12.14
C PRO A 626 -38.18 -17.31 11.76
N SER A 627 -37.60 -17.65 10.61
CA SER A 627 -37.37 -19.04 10.18
C SER A 627 -36.30 -19.77 11.01
N ASN A 628 -35.45 -19.05 11.73
CA ASN A 628 -34.38 -19.67 12.51
C ASN A 628 -34.95 -20.31 13.79
N PRO A 629 -34.36 -21.40 14.30
CA PRO A 629 -34.76 -21.95 15.59
C PRO A 629 -34.47 -20.94 16.72
N GLU A 630 -35.26 -21.00 17.80
CA GLU A 630 -34.96 -20.26 19.03
C GLU A 630 -33.67 -20.76 19.67
N SER A 631 -32.93 -19.86 20.31
CA SER A 631 -31.73 -20.22 21.06
C SER A 631 -32.12 -20.92 22.35
N THR A 632 -31.73 -22.18 22.50
CA THR A 632 -31.88 -22.95 23.75
C THR A 632 -30.63 -22.83 24.64
N ASN A 633 -29.53 -22.31 24.10
CA ASN A 633 -28.25 -22.25 24.78
C ASN A 633 -28.24 -21.19 25.90
N ALA A 634 -27.90 -21.63 27.12
CA ALA A 634 -27.73 -20.77 28.28
C ALA A 634 -26.31 -20.18 28.39
N ARG A 635 -25.42 -20.47 27.42
CA ARG A 635 -24.02 -20.04 27.40
C ARG A 635 -23.64 -19.61 25.98
N SER A 636 -22.76 -18.62 25.87
CA SER A 636 -22.09 -18.33 24.60
C SER A 636 -21.06 -19.40 24.27
N LEU A 637 -20.52 -19.31 23.06
CA LEU A 637 -19.27 -19.97 22.72
C LEU A 637 -18.18 -19.54 23.73
N LEU A 638 -17.33 -20.48 24.10
CA LEU A 638 -16.12 -20.22 24.85
C LEU A 638 -15.08 -19.69 23.86
N SER A 639 -14.63 -18.46 24.07
CA SER A 639 -13.71 -17.78 23.17
C SER A 639 -12.34 -17.64 23.80
N PHE A 640 -11.31 -18.02 23.06
CA PHE A 640 -9.90 -17.89 23.44
C PHE A 640 -9.14 -17.10 22.37
N GLU A 641 -8.25 -16.22 22.81
CA GLU A 641 -7.33 -15.46 21.97
C GLU A 641 -5.94 -15.47 22.62
N GLY A 642 -4.90 -15.68 21.82
CA GLY A 642 -3.53 -15.80 22.29
C GLY A 642 -2.53 -15.23 21.29
N ASP A 643 -1.66 -14.33 21.74
CA ASP A 643 -0.58 -13.73 20.96
C ASP A 643 0.73 -13.85 21.72
N ALA A 644 1.81 -14.23 21.05
CA ALA A 644 3.12 -14.42 21.67
C ALA A 644 4.26 -13.95 20.75
N ARG A 645 5.05 -12.98 21.23
CA ARG A 645 6.42 -12.69 20.76
C ARG A 645 7.39 -13.46 21.66
N ILE A 646 7.56 -14.74 21.34
CA ILE A 646 8.32 -15.72 22.14
C ILE A 646 9.79 -15.28 22.26
N THR A 647 10.37 -14.83 21.14
CA THR A 647 11.70 -14.21 21.03
C THR A 647 11.58 -13.00 20.09
N ASP A 648 12.69 -12.37 19.70
CA ASP A 648 12.64 -11.29 18.71
C ASP A 648 12.38 -11.78 17.28
N GLU A 649 12.56 -13.08 17.05
CA GLU A 649 12.38 -13.74 15.76
C GLU A 649 11.14 -14.64 15.68
N TRP A 650 10.65 -15.16 16.80
CA TRP A 650 9.50 -16.09 16.84
C TRP A 650 8.21 -15.41 17.31
N PHE A 651 7.18 -15.55 16.48
CA PHE A 651 5.86 -14.98 16.67
C PHE A 651 4.81 -16.11 16.57
N ALA A 652 3.85 -16.16 17.49
CA ALA A 652 2.73 -17.09 17.42
C ALA A 652 1.39 -16.41 17.74
N HIS A 653 0.32 -16.88 17.09
CA HIS A 653 -1.05 -16.46 17.31
C HIS A 653 -1.98 -17.68 17.32
N ALA A 654 -3.00 -17.66 18.17
CA ALA A 654 -4.07 -18.64 18.19
C ALA A 654 -5.37 -18.01 18.69
N GLY A 655 -6.45 -18.17 17.93
CA GLY A 655 -7.81 -17.78 18.31
C GLY A 655 -8.76 -18.94 18.08
N THR A 656 -9.68 -19.20 19.00
CA THR A 656 -10.66 -20.28 18.87
C THR A 656 -12.00 -20.00 19.55
N GLN A 657 -13.05 -20.58 19.00
CA GLN A 657 -14.42 -20.51 19.48
C GLN A 657 -14.95 -21.95 19.62
N TYR A 658 -15.34 -22.30 20.84
CA TYR A 658 -15.77 -23.66 21.18
C TYR A 658 -17.21 -23.65 21.71
N ASP A 659 -18.07 -24.45 21.09
CA ASP A 659 -19.44 -24.65 21.55
C ASP A 659 -19.48 -25.67 22.68
N THR A 660 -19.63 -25.18 23.92
CA THR A 660 -19.66 -26.05 25.11
C THR A 660 -20.95 -26.88 25.23
N SER A 661 -22.00 -26.58 24.47
CA SER A 661 -23.26 -27.36 24.42
C SER A 661 -23.15 -28.54 23.46
N GLU A 662 -22.61 -28.30 22.27
CA GLU A 662 -22.47 -29.31 21.21
C GLU A 662 -21.15 -30.10 21.32
N GLY A 663 -20.16 -29.57 22.05
CA GLY A 663 -18.88 -30.25 22.28
C GLY A 663 -17.89 -30.14 21.11
N GLU A 664 -18.04 -29.13 20.26
CA GLU A 664 -17.29 -28.96 19.00
C GLU A 664 -16.74 -27.53 18.83
N PHE A 665 -15.73 -27.38 17.97
CA PHE A 665 -15.24 -26.06 17.57
C PHE A 665 -16.12 -25.47 16.48
N THR A 666 -16.41 -24.18 16.55
CA THR A 666 -17.14 -23.46 15.49
C THR A 666 -16.22 -22.65 14.60
N ALA A 667 -15.13 -22.12 15.16
CA ALA A 667 -14.09 -21.43 14.42
C ALA A 667 -12.74 -21.54 15.13
N GLY A 668 -11.66 -21.50 14.35
CA GLY A 668 -10.30 -21.49 14.86
C GLY A 668 -9.33 -20.90 13.85
N ASN A 669 -8.32 -20.19 14.32
CA ASN A 669 -7.23 -19.72 13.49
C ASN A 669 -5.94 -19.74 14.30
N GLY A 670 -4.84 -20.09 13.64
CA GLY A 670 -3.53 -20.13 14.27
C GLY A 670 -2.43 -19.85 13.27
N ALA A 671 -1.35 -19.23 13.73
CA ALA A 671 -0.19 -18.95 12.91
C ALA A 671 1.08 -18.95 13.76
N VAL A 672 2.16 -19.51 13.21
CA VAL A 672 3.51 -19.45 13.78
C VAL A 672 4.42 -18.90 12.71
N GLU A 673 5.15 -17.83 13.03
CA GLU A 673 6.08 -17.15 12.15
C GLU A 673 7.48 -17.11 12.77
N TYR A 674 8.48 -17.40 11.94
CA TYR A 674 9.88 -17.15 12.22
C TYR A 674 10.39 -16.09 11.25
N ARG A 675 10.93 -14.99 11.79
CA ARG A 675 11.38 -13.85 11.00
C ARG A 675 12.70 -13.30 11.49
N THR A 676 13.61 -13.13 10.55
CA THR A 676 14.88 -12.42 10.69
C THR A 676 14.96 -11.33 9.61
N GLY A 677 16.07 -10.57 9.54
CA GLY A 677 16.27 -9.60 8.47
C GLY A 677 16.30 -10.19 7.05
N LYS A 678 16.50 -11.51 6.89
CA LYS A 678 16.63 -12.17 5.57
C LYS A 678 15.66 -13.33 5.34
N LEU A 679 15.33 -14.07 6.40
CA LEU A 679 14.47 -15.25 6.36
C LEU A 679 13.14 -14.91 7.03
N THR A 680 12.04 -15.10 6.31
CA THR A 680 10.67 -15.06 6.85
C THR A 680 9.96 -16.35 6.47
N THR A 681 9.38 -17.04 7.42
CA THR A 681 8.52 -18.20 7.15
C THR A 681 7.34 -18.22 8.12
N GLN A 682 6.16 -18.55 7.63
CA GLN A 682 4.95 -18.63 8.44
C GLN A 682 4.14 -19.85 8.04
N VAL A 683 3.71 -20.61 9.03
CA VAL A 683 2.70 -21.65 8.90
C VAL A 683 1.42 -21.14 9.54
N ASN A 684 0.30 -21.23 8.84
CA ASN A 684 -0.99 -20.83 9.35
C ASN A 684 -2.07 -21.87 9.06
N TYR A 685 -3.12 -21.86 9.90
CA TYR A 685 -4.27 -22.74 9.78
C TYR A 685 -5.54 -21.97 10.12
N ARG A 686 -6.62 -22.21 9.38
CA ARG A 686 -7.93 -21.61 9.60
C ARG A 686 -9.01 -22.68 9.49
N TYR A 687 -9.94 -22.65 10.43
CA TYR A 687 -11.09 -23.53 10.51
C TYR A 687 -12.36 -22.71 10.74
N ILE A 688 -13.40 -22.96 9.96
CA ILE A 688 -14.74 -22.41 10.18
C ILE A 688 -15.74 -23.52 9.87
N LYS A 689 -16.55 -23.88 10.86
CA LYS A 689 -17.65 -24.83 10.69
C LYS A 689 -18.67 -24.29 9.69
N ASP A 690 -19.10 -25.12 8.75
CA ASP A 690 -20.04 -24.74 7.68
C ASP A 690 -19.59 -23.46 6.92
N GLY A 691 -18.28 -23.19 6.89
CA GLY A 691 -17.68 -21.99 6.30
C GLY A 691 -17.49 -22.05 4.79
N ASN A 692 -17.79 -23.19 4.17
CA ASN A 692 -17.64 -23.43 2.74
C ASN A 692 -18.87 -24.16 2.17
N LEU A 693 -18.96 -24.25 0.84
CA LEU A 693 -20.03 -24.94 0.12
C LEU A 693 -19.44 -25.98 -0.84
N ASP A 694 -19.92 -27.22 -0.74
CA ASP A 694 -19.72 -28.28 -1.74
C ASP A 694 -20.87 -28.28 -2.73
N TYR A 695 -20.61 -27.83 -3.95
CA TYR A 695 -21.58 -27.87 -5.04
C TYR A 695 -21.54 -29.22 -5.76
N ARG A 696 -22.50 -30.10 -5.42
CA ARG A 696 -22.57 -31.43 -6.03
C ARG A 696 -23.21 -31.40 -7.41
N TYR A 697 -22.48 -31.90 -8.40
CA TYR A 697 -22.97 -32.12 -9.76
C TYR A 697 -23.55 -33.55 -9.91
N PRO A 698 -24.67 -33.76 -10.64
CA PRO A 698 -25.44 -32.81 -11.47
C PRO A 698 -26.61 -32.13 -10.76
N THR A 699 -26.79 -32.35 -9.46
CA THR A 699 -27.97 -31.88 -8.71
C THR A 699 -27.95 -30.38 -8.42
N ASN A 700 -26.82 -29.69 -8.61
CA ASN A 700 -26.61 -28.27 -8.29
C ASN A 700 -27.04 -27.93 -6.85
N THR A 701 -26.92 -28.89 -5.95
CA THR A 701 -27.19 -28.73 -4.52
C THR A 701 -25.91 -28.31 -3.82
N ALA A 702 -25.92 -27.12 -3.22
CA ALA A 702 -24.87 -26.68 -2.32
C ALA A 702 -25.08 -27.33 -0.95
N LEU A 703 -24.09 -28.08 -0.47
CA LEU A 703 -24.08 -28.58 0.89
C LEU A 703 -23.06 -27.78 1.69
N ALA A 704 -23.44 -27.40 2.91
CA ALA A 704 -22.50 -26.79 3.83
C ALA A 704 -21.37 -27.77 4.13
N GLU A 705 -20.15 -27.25 4.12
CA GLU A 705 -18.94 -27.99 4.45
C GLU A 705 -18.01 -27.11 5.28
N ASP A 706 -17.22 -27.74 6.15
CA ASP A 706 -16.24 -27.04 6.96
C ASP A 706 -15.11 -26.47 6.11
N LEU A 707 -14.79 -25.20 6.31
CA LEU A 707 -13.54 -24.63 5.82
C LEU A 707 -12.40 -25.15 6.69
N SER A 708 -11.40 -25.79 6.09
CA SER A 708 -10.19 -26.24 6.79
C SER A 708 -8.95 -25.95 5.95
N GLN A 709 -8.44 -24.73 6.06
CA GLN A 709 -7.37 -24.23 5.23
C GLN A 709 -6.03 -24.24 5.98
N ALA A 710 -5.00 -24.85 5.38
CA ALA A 710 -3.61 -24.72 5.81
C ALA A 710 -2.82 -23.86 4.83
N GLY A 711 -1.90 -23.06 5.36
CA GLY A 711 -1.04 -22.15 4.62
C GLY A 711 0.42 -22.26 5.06
N LEU A 712 1.33 -22.18 4.10
CA LEU A 712 2.77 -22.01 4.30
C LEU A 712 3.24 -20.88 3.39
N VAL A 713 3.93 -19.90 3.94
CA VAL A 713 4.64 -18.88 3.16
C VAL A 713 6.09 -18.81 3.61
N MET A 714 7.01 -18.61 2.67
CA MET A 714 8.44 -18.61 2.95
C MET A 714 9.16 -17.65 2.02
N MET A 715 10.16 -16.96 2.55
CA MET A 715 11.13 -16.15 1.84
C MET A 715 12.48 -16.37 2.50
N ALA A 716 13.48 -16.85 1.76
CA ALA A 716 14.77 -17.24 2.30
C ALA A 716 15.91 -16.97 1.33
N PRO A 717 17.10 -16.55 1.82
CA PRO A 717 18.30 -16.55 1.00
C PRO A 717 18.79 -18.00 0.78
N ILE A 718 19.09 -18.35 -0.46
CA ILE A 718 19.76 -19.61 -0.82
C ILE A 718 21.28 -19.39 -0.84
N ALA A 719 21.71 -18.21 -1.29
CA ALA A 719 23.10 -17.74 -1.30
C ALA A 719 23.09 -16.21 -1.16
N ASP A 720 24.26 -15.57 -1.14
CA ASP A 720 24.34 -14.12 -0.96
C ASP A 720 23.58 -13.32 -2.03
N GLN A 721 23.53 -13.84 -3.27
CA GLN A 721 22.86 -13.23 -4.42
C GLN A 721 21.57 -13.94 -4.83
N TRP A 722 21.19 -15.04 -4.17
CA TRP A 722 20.03 -15.84 -4.55
C TRP A 722 19.01 -15.87 -3.42
N GLN A 723 17.77 -15.55 -3.75
CA GLN A 723 16.65 -15.57 -2.83
C GLN A 723 15.52 -16.40 -3.42
N MET A 724 14.95 -17.29 -2.62
CA MET A 724 13.70 -17.98 -2.96
C MET A 724 12.55 -17.43 -2.13
N TYR A 725 11.36 -17.50 -2.70
CA TYR A 725 10.13 -17.20 -2.00
C TYR A 725 8.99 -18.05 -2.55
N GLY A 726 7.92 -18.19 -1.77
CA GLY A 726 6.77 -18.96 -2.19
C GLY A 726 5.66 -18.99 -1.15
N GLY A 727 4.51 -19.48 -1.60
CA GLY A 727 3.30 -19.66 -0.80
C GLY A 727 2.58 -20.93 -1.22
N TYR A 728 1.97 -21.63 -0.27
CA TYR A 728 1.18 -22.82 -0.51
C TYR A 728 -0.03 -22.84 0.41
N TYR A 729 -1.22 -22.73 -0.16
CA TYR A 729 -2.50 -22.77 0.54
C TYR A 729 -3.36 -23.91 0.00
N ARG A 730 -3.96 -24.68 0.91
CA ARG A 730 -4.83 -25.81 0.57
C ARG A 730 -6.00 -25.90 1.53
N ASP A 731 -7.19 -26.14 0.99
CA ASP A 731 -8.32 -26.65 1.74
C ASP A 731 -8.17 -28.16 1.89
N ILE A 732 -8.00 -28.61 3.13
CA ILE A 732 -7.78 -30.01 3.52
C ILE A 732 -9.07 -30.81 3.41
N LYS A 733 -10.23 -30.20 3.69
CA LYS A 733 -11.53 -30.89 3.69
C LYS A 733 -12.00 -31.15 2.26
N GLN A 734 -11.92 -30.14 1.41
CA GLN A 734 -12.34 -30.24 0.00
C GLN A 734 -11.28 -30.83 -0.93
N ASP A 735 -10.06 -31.08 -0.44
CA ASP A 735 -8.93 -31.54 -1.24
C ASP A 735 -8.54 -30.58 -2.40
N VAL A 736 -8.70 -29.27 -2.18
CA VAL A 736 -8.44 -28.23 -3.19
C VAL A 736 -7.18 -27.45 -2.85
N ASN A 737 -6.21 -27.42 -3.76
CA ASN A 737 -5.11 -26.45 -3.68
C ASN A 737 -5.68 -25.06 -4.00
N ILE A 738 -5.64 -24.11 -3.07
CA ILE A 738 -6.22 -22.78 -3.30
C ILE A 738 -5.23 -21.93 -4.10
N ASP A 739 -3.99 -21.84 -3.62
CA ASP A 739 -2.97 -21.00 -4.24
C ASP A 739 -1.57 -21.56 -3.97
N ARG A 740 -0.71 -21.52 -4.98
CA ARG A 740 0.63 -22.12 -4.95
C ARG A 740 1.57 -21.25 -5.78
N LYS A 741 2.59 -20.73 -5.11
CA LYS A 741 3.55 -19.82 -5.70
C LYS A 741 4.97 -20.26 -5.37
N ILE A 742 5.85 -20.18 -6.36
CA ILE A 742 7.28 -20.30 -6.18
C ILE A 742 7.98 -19.24 -7.01
N GLY A 743 8.96 -18.58 -6.43
CA GLY A 743 9.76 -17.60 -7.12
C GLY A 743 11.21 -17.62 -6.67
N VAL A 744 12.08 -17.20 -7.58
CA VAL A 744 13.51 -17.09 -7.36
C VAL A 744 13.97 -15.75 -7.90
N LYS A 745 14.67 -14.99 -7.06
CA LYS A 745 15.35 -13.76 -7.45
C LYS A 745 16.86 -13.99 -7.39
N TYR A 746 17.54 -13.56 -8.45
CA TYR A 746 18.97 -13.32 -8.44
C TYR A 746 19.23 -11.82 -8.36
N ASP A 747 20.06 -11.40 -7.42
CA ASP A 747 20.34 -10.01 -7.13
C ASP A 747 21.85 -9.74 -7.20
N SER A 748 22.27 -8.97 -8.21
CA SER A 748 23.65 -8.56 -8.44
C SER A 748 23.85 -7.09 -8.01
N CYS A 749 25.07 -6.57 -8.14
CA CYS A 749 25.37 -5.18 -7.81
C CYS A 749 24.53 -4.20 -8.64
N CYS A 750 24.49 -4.36 -9.96
CA CYS A 750 23.83 -3.40 -10.87
C CYS A 750 22.57 -3.90 -11.59
N TRP A 751 22.16 -5.14 -11.37
CA TRP A 751 20.96 -5.71 -11.99
C TRP A 751 20.34 -6.80 -11.14
N SER A 752 19.05 -7.08 -11.34
CA SER A 752 18.36 -8.20 -10.73
C SER A 752 17.44 -8.88 -11.73
N ILE A 753 17.19 -10.19 -11.54
CA ILE A 753 16.19 -10.93 -12.30
C ILE A 753 15.32 -11.70 -11.33
N ASN A 754 14.01 -11.61 -11.52
CA ASN A 754 13.02 -12.29 -10.72
C ASN A 754 12.15 -13.15 -11.64
N MET A 755 12.02 -14.42 -11.29
CA MET A 755 11.15 -15.37 -11.97
C MET A 755 10.15 -15.94 -10.97
N SER A 756 8.88 -16.00 -11.34
CA SER A 756 7.83 -16.59 -10.52
C SER A 756 6.92 -17.51 -11.33
N LEU A 757 6.44 -18.56 -10.67
CA LEU A 757 5.42 -19.48 -11.15
C LEU A 757 4.33 -19.54 -10.09
N GLU A 758 3.09 -19.32 -10.53
CA GLU A 758 1.94 -19.27 -9.64
C GLU A 758 0.78 -20.06 -10.24
N TRP A 759 0.10 -20.81 -9.39
CA TRP A 759 -1.11 -21.57 -9.71
C TRP A 759 -2.15 -21.31 -8.65
N HIS A 760 -3.25 -20.67 -9.04
CA HIS A 760 -4.37 -20.42 -8.16
C HIS A 760 -5.66 -21.01 -8.72
N ASN A 761 -6.55 -21.40 -7.81
CA ASN A 761 -7.84 -21.95 -8.14
C ASN A 761 -8.92 -21.08 -7.50
N GLN A 762 -9.82 -20.56 -8.34
CA GLN A 762 -10.96 -19.77 -7.88
C GLN A 762 -12.24 -20.26 -8.56
N PRO A 763 -13.39 -20.20 -7.88
CA PRO A 763 -14.66 -20.56 -8.50
C PRO A 763 -15.05 -19.51 -9.53
N ASP A 764 -15.55 -19.96 -10.68
CA ASP A 764 -16.22 -19.10 -11.64
C ASP A 764 -17.57 -18.62 -11.07
N ASN A 765 -17.83 -17.31 -11.09
CA ASN A 765 -19.01 -16.73 -10.44
C ASN A 765 -20.33 -17.10 -11.12
N VAL A 766 -20.30 -17.62 -12.36
CA VAL A 766 -21.48 -18.06 -13.12
C VAL A 766 -21.61 -19.58 -13.10
N THR A 767 -20.54 -20.32 -13.40
CA THR A 767 -20.62 -21.79 -13.47
C THR A 767 -20.45 -22.48 -12.12
N LEU A 768 -19.95 -21.75 -11.12
CA LEU A 768 -19.62 -22.23 -9.77
C LEU A 768 -18.60 -23.39 -9.78
N LYS A 769 -17.87 -23.57 -10.88
CA LYS A 769 -16.82 -24.58 -11.02
C LYS A 769 -15.46 -23.95 -10.74
N PRO A 770 -14.57 -24.62 -9.99
CA PRO A 770 -13.20 -24.16 -9.82
C PRO A 770 -12.48 -24.14 -11.17
N THR A 771 -11.91 -22.99 -11.52
CA THR A 771 -10.99 -22.86 -12.65
C THR A 771 -9.57 -22.72 -12.13
N SER A 772 -8.61 -23.34 -12.84
CA SER A 772 -7.20 -23.28 -12.48
C SER A 772 -6.49 -22.30 -13.40
N GLU A 773 -5.86 -21.30 -12.81
CA GLU A 773 -5.05 -20.32 -13.52
C GLU A 773 -3.57 -20.55 -13.21
N LYS A 774 -2.76 -20.55 -14.27
CA LYS A 774 -1.31 -20.62 -14.19
C LYS A 774 -0.72 -19.32 -14.69
N VAL A 775 0.13 -18.70 -13.88
CA VAL A 775 0.85 -17.46 -14.19
C VAL A 775 2.35 -17.71 -14.17
N ILE A 776 3.05 -17.18 -15.17
CA ILE A 776 4.50 -17.10 -15.22
C ILE A 776 4.88 -15.61 -15.23
N GLY A 777 5.65 -15.20 -14.22
CA GLY A 777 6.19 -13.85 -14.10
C GLY A 777 7.68 -13.83 -14.39
N LEU A 778 8.12 -12.84 -15.16
CA LEU A 778 9.53 -12.53 -15.41
C LEU A 778 9.74 -11.03 -15.31
N GLN A 779 10.70 -10.62 -14.47
CA GLN A 779 11.04 -9.22 -14.26
C GLN A 779 12.56 -9.07 -14.28
N PHE A 780 13.05 -8.09 -15.03
CA PHE A 780 14.46 -7.73 -15.10
C PHE A 780 14.66 -6.28 -14.65
N GLU A 781 15.50 -6.07 -13.66
CA GLU A 781 15.73 -4.74 -13.09
C GLU A 781 17.15 -4.28 -13.36
N MET A 782 17.29 -3.04 -13.84
CA MET A 782 18.57 -2.35 -13.95
C MET A 782 18.68 -1.34 -12.81
N LYS A 783 19.50 -1.65 -11.80
CA LYS A 783 19.62 -0.81 -10.61
C LYS A 783 20.17 0.56 -11.00
N GLY A 784 19.47 1.62 -10.62
CA GLY A 784 19.81 3.02 -10.97
C GLY A 784 19.26 3.53 -12.30
N LEU A 785 18.65 2.67 -13.14
CA LEU A 785 17.85 3.08 -14.32
C LEU A 785 16.35 2.77 -14.15
N GLY A 786 15.99 1.88 -13.24
CA GLY A 786 14.62 1.41 -12.99
C GLY A 786 14.39 -0.03 -13.46
N SER A 787 13.17 -0.55 -13.25
CA SER A 787 12.81 -1.96 -13.53
C SER A 787 12.04 -2.15 -14.83
N VAL A 788 12.38 -3.15 -15.65
CA VAL A 788 11.64 -3.59 -16.86
C VAL A 788 10.91 -4.92 -16.55
N GLY A 789 9.58 -4.95 -16.62
CA GLY A 789 8.75 -6.16 -16.39
C GLY A 789 7.42 -5.88 -15.66
N THR A 790 6.38 -6.72 -15.86
CA THR A 790 5.04 -6.50 -15.25
C THR A 790 5.01 -6.80 -13.76
N GLY A 791 4.11 -6.06 -13.11
CA GLY A 791 3.30 -6.57 -12.02
C GLY A 791 3.69 -5.92 -10.71
N GLY A 792 2.80 -5.10 -10.15
CA GLY A 792 2.93 -4.57 -8.81
C GLY A 792 3.08 -5.69 -7.80
N ARG A 793 4.33 -6.08 -7.56
CA ARG A 793 4.90 -6.71 -6.38
C ARG A 793 6.36 -7.02 -6.74
N SER A 794 7.25 -6.28 -6.09
CA SER A 794 8.60 -6.77 -5.75
C SER A 794 8.53 -8.20 -5.21
N VAL A 795 9.68 -8.85 -4.98
CA VAL A 795 9.72 -10.13 -4.22
C VAL A 795 8.75 -10.06 -3.04
N THR A 796 7.66 -10.81 -3.12
CA THR A 796 6.52 -10.70 -2.20
C THR A 796 6.18 -12.07 -1.65
N LEU A 797 5.74 -12.08 -0.39
CA LEU A 797 5.15 -13.25 0.25
C LEU A 797 3.67 -13.41 -0.11
N ASP A 798 3.06 -12.40 -0.72
CA ASP A 798 1.67 -12.46 -1.14
C ASP A 798 1.50 -13.42 -2.33
N THR A 799 0.48 -14.26 -2.25
CA THR A 799 -0.05 -14.95 -3.43
C THR A 799 -1.11 -14.08 -4.11
N GLU A 800 -1.62 -14.53 -5.25
CA GLU A 800 -2.65 -13.83 -6.01
C GLU A 800 -3.95 -13.75 -5.20
N LEU A 801 -4.39 -14.86 -4.60
CA LEU A 801 -5.64 -14.93 -3.85
C LEU A 801 -5.50 -14.60 -2.36
N LEU A 802 -4.33 -14.84 -1.77
CA LEU A 802 -4.13 -14.78 -0.32
C LEU A 802 -2.88 -13.95 0.03
N PRO A 803 -3.06 -12.73 0.56
CA PRO A 803 -1.92 -11.90 0.97
C PRO A 803 -1.24 -12.48 2.20
N TYR A 804 0.06 -12.21 2.34
CA TYR A 804 0.77 -12.41 3.59
C TYR A 804 0.29 -11.39 4.60
N VAL A 805 -0.21 -11.90 5.73
CA VAL A 805 -0.63 -11.07 6.86
C VAL A 805 0.20 -11.45 8.05
N ARG A 806 0.74 -10.45 8.74
CA ARG A 806 1.41 -10.68 10.02
C ARG A 806 0.39 -11.14 11.05
N PRO A 807 0.67 -12.19 11.82
CA PRO A 807 -0.32 -12.83 12.65
C PRO A 807 -0.77 -11.97 13.84
N PHE A 808 0.01 -10.95 14.22
CA PHE A 808 -0.41 -9.94 15.21
C PHE A 808 0.43 -8.67 15.13
N ASN A 809 -0.05 -7.62 15.78
CA ASN A 809 0.65 -6.36 15.99
C ASN A 809 0.63 -6.04 17.50
N LEU A 810 1.57 -6.60 18.27
CA LEU A 810 1.75 -6.29 19.71
C LEU A 810 2.48 -4.95 19.92
N LYS A 811 2.76 -4.21 18.84
CA LYS A 811 3.12 -2.81 18.98
C LYS A 811 1.84 -2.00 19.18
N GLY A 812 1.66 -1.51 20.41
CA GLY A 812 0.89 -0.29 20.62
C GLY A 812 1.53 0.80 19.76
N GLN A 813 1.02 1.00 18.55
CA GLN A 813 1.16 2.29 17.90
C GLN A 813 0.19 3.22 18.64
N GLN A 814 0.78 4.17 19.38
CA GLN A 814 0.09 5.40 19.75
C GLN A 814 -0.41 6.11 18.51
#